data_AF-A0A835VW42-F1
#
_entry.id   AF-A0A835VW42-F1
#
_cell.length_a   1.000
_cell.length_b   1.000
_cell.length_c   1.000
_cell.angle_alpha   90.00
_cell.angle_beta   90.00
_cell.angle_gamma   90.00
#
_symmetry.space_group_name_H-M   'P 1'
#
loop_
_entity.id
_entity.type
_entity.pdbx_description
1 polymer ?
#
loop_
_entity_poly.entity_id
_entity_poly.type
_entity_poly.pdbx_seq_one_letter_code
_entity_poly.pdbx_strand_id
1 'polypeptide(L)'
;MGLSNYVPAITIPRPSNALILLGATGGLLAWLGSKALRRIQYVGKNEQVLVKRLTEKVVVNGPTVYFPNPLTTLNYSKRKAINLSALQYVKVDDSQTGETRVVAGPALLFLGPYEVAQEVEDKTVLGANDAVRVTNKTTGEERIVRGPATFVPGALESVSRIIEPVILTKKDYIKLQDKLSGRVWIERGPGQLFLEPHVTAVTPKAAAYSLQSHQYIRLQDTLTGVVRVERGEQLLFPGPFEVALDGGVQACIDLQPWEYCVVQDRTSGKIRVERGEKLVWLSGTERVVGREKEQAVKVDSENAVLVLDQKTGLQTLVETPQLFFPTEDEVVVEVRKRIKLADNEAVILKDAEGKYHYRYGDPTKNDGEGAARSFFLPPYWELVSLMWSRGRRRERRDLRITTFDMRAQYMSFEFNCRTSDNVEMILEGTFFWEVVDLPAMMRYTGDAPGDVCAHARSCFIQLVSKVTLQTFMDTFNDIARAAHSNDDHFYSQRGIKIHSLEVTRYQCADASTSAILEAIIQETTNRMNRLSCQESENEVALAKLRGMVEQERATGEVLDIQHEHAQATARAEGTAEAERCVAFLDAVRRSGVLPAAGKDGRDVAEEFWKLLRKNEALTAVAQGSAHVYFTPQDAHLTIENRS
;
A
#
# COMPACT_ATOMS: atom_id res chain seq x y z
N MET A 1 -129.69 -49.35 5.73
CA MET A 1 -131.15 -49.55 5.98
C MET A 1 -131.35 -49.57 7.47
N GLY A 2 -132.11 -48.60 7.98
CA GLY A 2 -132.33 -48.41 9.42
C GLY A 2 -133.67 -48.97 9.90
N LEU A 3 -134.18 -48.31 10.93
CA LEU A 3 -135.46 -48.44 11.63
C LEU A 3 -135.34 -49.23 12.94
N SER A 4 -135.49 -48.64 14.13
CA SER A 4 -136.53 -47.78 14.72
C SER A 4 -137.70 -48.56 15.33
N ASN A 5 -137.75 -48.47 16.67
CA ASN A 5 -138.89 -48.31 17.59
C ASN A 5 -140.03 -49.35 17.63
N TYR A 6 -140.34 -49.89 18.81
CA TYR A 6 -141.52 -49.54 19.65
C TYR A 6 -141.60 -50.36 20.96
N VAL A 7 -142.32 -49.82 21.96
CA VAL A 7 -142.36 -50.14 23.42
C VAL A 7 -143.45 -51.19 23.78
N PRO A 8 -143.40 -51.88 24.95
CA PRO A 8 -144.26 -51.47 26.09
C PRO A 8 -143.64 -51.72 27.51
N ALA A 9 -144.27 -51.13 28.54
CA ALA A 9 -143.88 -51.20 29.96
C ALA A 9 -144.71 -52.21 30.78
N ILE A 10 -144.08 -52.97 31.69
CA ILE A 10 -144.68 -53.60 32.91
C ILE A 10 -143.60 -53.70 34.02
N THR A 11 -144.01 -53.49 35.28
CA THR A 11 -143.21 -53.32 36.52
C THR A 11 -143.02 -54.59 37.39
N ILE A 12 -142.08 -54.46 38.36
CA ILE A 12 -141.84 -55.19 39.67
C ILE A 12 -140.97 -56.48 39.61
N PRO A 13 -140.12 -56.86 40.62
CA PRO A 13 -139.65 -56.19 41.87
C PRO A 13 -138.11 -56.08 42.06
N ARG A 14 -137.71 -55.35 43.11
CA ARG A 14 -136.35 -55.19 43.66
C ARG A 14 -135.80 -56.44 44.37
N PRO A 15 -134.47 -56.71 44.30
CA PRO A 15 -133.74 -57.44 45.31
C PRO A 15 -132.81 -56.55 46.16
N SER A 16 -132.30 -57.14 47.24
CA SER A 16 -131.88 -56.57 48.51
C SER A 16 -130.36 -56.28 48.67
N ASN A 17 -130.07 -55.32 49.55
CA ASN A 17 -128.77 -54.64 49.80
C ASN A 17 -127.72 -55.43 50.61
N ALA A 18 -127.53 -56.73 50.40
CA ALA A 18 -126.59 -57.53 51.22
C ALA A 18 -125.24 -57.87 50.56
N LEU A 19 -124.97 -57.45 49.31
CA LEU A 19 -123.81 -57.92 48.54
C LEU A 19 -122.70 -56.88 48.24
N ILE A 20 -122.79 -55.66 48.77
CA ILE A 20 -121.86 -54.56 48.42
C ILE A 20 -120.75 -54.32 49.48
N LEU A 21 -120.84 -54.90 50.69
CA LEU A 21 -119.88 -54.62 51.77
C LEU A 21 -118.61 -55.50 51.84
N LEU A 22 -118.50 -56.56 51.03
CA LEU A 22 -117.33 -57.45 51.00
C LEU A 22 -116.27 -57.07 49.94
N GLY A 23 -116.55 -56.10 49.06
CA GLY A 23 -115.61 -55.63 48.03
C GLY A 23 -114.68 -54.47 48.45
N ALA A 24 -115.04 -53.71 49.49
CA ALA A 24 -114.34 -52.48 49.88
C ALA A 24 -113.14 -52.71 50.82
N THR A 25 -113.17 -53.74 51.66
CA THR A 25 -112.05 -54.10 52.56
C THR A 25 -110.91 -54.79 51.80
N GLY A 26 -111.23 -55.62 50.79
CA GLY A 26 -110.24 -56.19 49.88
C GLY A 26 -109.55 -55.13 49.01
N GLY A 27 -110.29 -54.13 48.54
CA GLY A 27 -109.74 -53.00 47.78
C GLY A 27 -108.82 -52.09 48.61
N LEU A 28 -109.15 -51.80 49.87
CA LEU A 28 -108.31 -50.98 50.76
C LEU A 28 -107.04 -51.72 51.21
N LEU A 29 -107.13 -53.03 51.50
CA LEU A 29 -105.97 -53.87 51.81
C LEU A 29 -105.09 -54.13 50.57
N ALA A 30 -105.67 -54.25 49.38
CA ALA A 30 -104.91 -54.32 48.13
C ALA A 30 -104.32 -52.96 47.72
N TRP A 31 -104.94 -51.84 48.08
CA TRP A 31 -104.42 -50.50 47.84
C TRP A 31 -103.32 -50.10 48.84
N LEU A 32 -103.51 -50.39 50.13
CA LEU A 32 -102.47 -50.26 51.17
C LEU A 32 -101.33 -51.25 50.93
N GLY A 33 -101.65 -52.49 50.53
CA GLY A 33 -100.70 -53.53 50.13
C GLY A 33 -99.93 -53.14 48.87
N SER A 34 -100.57 -52.64 47.81
CA SER A 34 -99.88 -52.17 46.60
C SER A 34 -99.06 -50.89 46.81
N LYS A 35 -99.49 -49.98 47.70
CA LYS A 35 -98.68 -48.83 48.13
C LYS A 35 -97.50 -49.25 49.02
N ALA A 36 -97.65 -50.29 49.85
CA ALA A 36 -96.56 -50.87 50.63
C ALA A 36 -95.57 -51.64 49.75
N LEU A 37 -96.06 -52.44 48.78
CA LEU A 37 -95.26 -53.15 47.77
C LEU A 37 -94.49 -52.18 46.86
N ARG A 38 -95.07 -51.03 46.50
CA ARG A 38 -94.38 -49.95 45.76
C ARG A 38 -93.26 -49.26 46.56
N ARG A 39 -93.21 -49.42 47.88
CA ARG A 39 -92.12 -48.89 48.73
C ARG A 39 -90.91 -49.81 48.82
N ILE A 40 -91.02 -51.07 48.38
CA ILE A 40 -89.86 -51.98 48.30
C ILE A 40 -88.89 -51.42 47.25
N GLN A 41 -87.70 -51.01 47.70
CA GLN A 41 -86.65 -50.54 46.81
C GLN A 41 -85.62 -51.65 46.62
N TYR A 42 -85.61 -52.22 45.41
CA TYR A 42 -84.49 -53.03 44.94
C TYR A 42 -83.31 -52.10 44.66
N VAL A 43 -82.22 -52.29 45.38
CA VAL A 43 -81.00 -51.49 45.24
C VAL A 43 -79.95 -52.37 44.57
N GLY A 44 -79.63 -52.07 43.30
CA GLY A 44 -78.59 -52.79 42.56
C GLY A 44 -77.19 -52.59 43.15
N LYS A 45 -76.21 -53.40 42.71
CA LYS A 45 -74.82 -53.34 43.19
C LYS A 45 -74.16 -51.95 43.06
N ASN A 46 -74.57 -51.15 42.08
CA ASN A 46 -74.04 -49.80 41.82
C ASN A 46 -75.04 -48.69 42.15
N GLU A 47 -76.05 -49.01 42.97
CA GLU A 47 -77.11 -48.08 43.35
C GLU A 47 -77.11 -47.88 44.86
N GLN A 48 -77.62 -46.73 45.28
CA GLN A 48 -77.78 -46.36 46.68
C GLN A 48 -79.12 -45.67 46.86
N VAL A 49 -79.79 -45.95 47.97
CA VAL A 49 -81.01 -45.23 48.37
C VAL A 49 -80.64 -44.24 49.47
N LEU A 50 -80.90 -42.96 49.23
CA LEU A 50 -80.84 -41.91 50.23
C LEU A 50 -82.23 -41.77 50.88
N VAL A 51 -82.30 -41.99 52.19
CA VAL A 51 -83.54 -42.00 52.96
C VAL A 51 -83.52 -40.81 53.91
N LYS A 52 -84.48 -39.89 53.73
CA LYS A 52 -84.70 -38.77 54.66
C LYS A 52 -85.65 -39.23 55.76
N ARG A 53 -85.16 -39.32 56.99
CA ARG A 53 -85.96 -39.58 58.20
C ARG A 53 -86.37 -38.26 58.85
N LEU A 54 -87.11 -38.34 59.97
CA LEU A 54 -87.54 -37.17 60.74
C LEU A 54 -86.37 -36.32 61.25
N THR A 55 -85.26 -36.95 61.67
CA THR A 55 -84.10 -36.27 62.30
C THR A 55 -82.83 -36.32 61.46
N GLU A 56 -82.67 -37.31 60.59
CA GLU A 56 -81.40 -37.61 59.90
C GLU A 56 -81.63 -38.04 58.45
N LYS A 57 -80.58 -37.94 57.62
CA LYS A 57 -80.50 -38.65 56.34
C LYS A 57 -79.65 -39.90 56.55
N VAL A 58 -80.11 -41.04 56.03
CA VAL A 58 -79.37 -42.31 56.06
C VAL A 58 -79.24 -42.84 54.65
N VAL A 59 -78.10 -43.44 54.35
CA VAL A 59 -77.85 -44.08 53.07
C VAL A 59 -77.81 -45.58 53.21
N VAL A 60 -78.32 -46.28 52.20
CA VAL A 60 -78.28 -47.74 52.12
C VAL A 60 -77.68 -48.14 50.78
N ASN A 61 -76.50 -48.75 50.83
CA ASN A 61 -75.75 -49.21 49.66
C ASN A 61 -76.26 -50.59 49.22
N GLY A 62 -76.36 -50.82 47.92
CA GLY A 62 -76.67 -52.14 47.38
C GLY A 62 -75.47 -53.11 47.42
N PRO A 63 -75.68 -54.40 47.08
CA PRO A 63 -76.96 -55.00 46.69
C PRO A 63 -77.82 -55.35 47.92
N THR A 64 -78.99 -54.73 48.05
CA THR A 64 -79.93 -55.06 49.13
C THR A 64 -81.36 -54.73 48.72
N VAL A 65 -82.31 -55.41 49.35
CA VAL A 65 -83.73 -55.06 49.28
C VAL A 65 -84.03 -54.22 50.50
N TYR A 66 -84.20 -52.91 50.30
CA TYR A 66 -84.45 -52.00 51.41
C TYR A 66 -85.93 -51.59 51.44
N PHE A 67 -86.54 -51.72 52.62
CA PHE A 67 -87.91 -51.30 52.89
C PHE A 67 -87.89 -50.06 53.79
N PRO A 68 -88.12 -48.85 53.25
CA PRO A 68 -88.15 -47.64 54.06
C PRO A 68 -89.34 -47.68 55.02
N ASN A 69 -89.07 -47.61 56.33
CA ASN A 69 -90.10 -47.68 57.36
C ASN A 69 -91.12 -46.54 57.16
N PRO A 70 -92.43 -46.87 57.04
CA PRO A 70 -93.46 -45.90 56.72
C PRO A 70 -93.69 -44.83 57.79
N LEU A 71 -93.32 -45.08 59.05
CA LEU A 71 -93.52 -44.15 60.16
C LEU A 71 -92.36 -43.17 60.34
N THR A 72 -91.16 -43.53 59.88
CA THR A 72 -89.95 -42.72 60.12
C THR A 72 -89.36 -42.10 58.86
N THR A 73 -89.74 -42.59 57.66
CA THR A 73 -89.22 -42.11 56.37
C THR A 73 -90.12 -41.04 55.78
N LEU A 74 -89.60 -39.82 55.62
CA LEU A 74 -90.27 -38.70 54.96
C LEU A 74 -90.21 -38.80 53.44
N ASN A 75 -89.00 -39.05 52.91
CA ASN A 75 -88.75 -39.15 51.47
C ASN A 75 -87.57 -40.09 51.22
N TYR A 76 -87.50 -40.72 50.05
CA TYR A 76 -86.34 -41.49 49.63
C TYR A 76 -86.04 -41.24 48.15
N SER A 77 -84.77 -41.19 47.78
CA SER A 77 -84.33 -41.06 46.39
C SER A 77 -83.27 -42.12 46.07
N LYS A 78 -83.34 -42.66 44.85
CA LYS A 78 -82.31 -43.55 44.32
C LYS A 78 -81.26 -42.72 43.59
N ARG A 79 -80.00 -42.99 43.87
CA ARG A 79 -78.85 -42.42 43.15
C ARG A 79 -77.89 -43.54 42.75
N LYS A 80 -77.26 -43.39 41.59
CA LYS A 80 -76.22 -44.30 41.12
C LYS A 80 -74.89 -43.92 41.76
N ALA A 81 -74.08 -44.91 42.11
CA ALA A 81 -72.71 -44.69 42.52
C ALA A 81 -71.89 -44.10 41.35
N ILE A 82 -70.96 -43.22 41.66
CA ILE A 82 -70.08 -42.61 40.66
C ILE A 82 -68.94 -43.61 40.41
N ASN A 83 -68.81 -44.05 39.17
CA ASN A 83 -67.74 -44.97 38.78
C ASN A 83 -66.49 -44.16 38.41
N LEU A 84 -65.47 -44.21 39.26
CA LEU A 84 -64.19 -43.53 39.02
C LEU A 84 -63.21 -44.51 38.40
N SER A 85 -62.74 -44.20 37.20
CA SER A 85 -61.64 -44.94 36.57
C SER A 85 -60.31 -44.75 37.32
N ALA A 86 -59.30 -45.56 37.02
CA ALA A 86 -57.98 -45.46 37.67
C ALA A 86 -57.29 -44.10 37.48
N LEU A 87 -57.67 -43.34 36.44
CA LEU A 87 -57.13 -42.02 36.12
C LEU A 87 -58.07 -40.88 36.49
N GLN A 88 -59.12 -41.14 37.27
CA GLN A 88 -60.09 -40.11 37.67
C GLN A 88 -60.14 -39.92 39.18
N TYR A 89 -60.54 -38.72 39.58
CA TYR A 89 -60.87 -38.39 40.96
C TYR A 89 -62.09 -37.48 41.01
N VAL A 90 -62.68 -37.36 42.19
CA VAL A 90 -63.79 -36.43 42.43
C VAL A 90 -63.64 -35.81 43.81
N LYS A 91 -63.94 -34.52 43.91
CA LYS A 91 -64.04 -33.80 45.19
C LYS A 91 -65.47 -33.92 45.70
N VAL A 92 -65.61 -34.27 46.97
CA VAL A 92 -66.89 -34.50 47.64
C VAL A 92 -67.01 -33.54 48.79
N ASP A 93 -68.03 -32.71 48.78
CA ASP A 93 -68.32 -31.74 49.83
C ASP A 93 -69.41 -32.28 50.75
N ASP A 94 -69.16 -32.28 52.06
CA ASP A 94 -70.18 -32.58 53.05
C ASP A 94 -70.97 -31.29 53.37
N SER A 95 -72.27 -31.29 53.04
CA SER A 95 -73.16 -30.16 53.29
C SER A 95 -73.44 -29.86 54.77
N GLN A 96 -73.10 -30.75 55.70
CA GLN A 96 -73.24 -30.51 57.15
C GLN A 96 -71.99 -29.93 57.78
N THR A 97 -70.81 -30.46 57.46
CA THR A 97 -69.55 -30.03 58.08
C THR A 97 -68.85 -28.95 57.26
N GLY A 98 -69.17 -28.83 55.96
CA GLY A 98 -68.44 -27.98 55.01
C GLY A 98 -67.08 -28.55 54.62
N GLU A 99 -66.75 -29.77 55.03
CA GLU A 99 -65.48 -30.41 54.70
C GLU A 99 -65.51 -30.97 53.28
N THR A 100 -64.46 -30.67 52.51
CA THR A 100 -64.21 -31.29 51.21
C THR A 100 -63.24 -32.44 51.38
N ARG A 101 -63.57 -33.62 50.84
CA ARG A 101 -62.65 -34.75 50.74
C ARG A 101 -62.47 -35.20 49.30
N VAL A 102 -61.30 -35.73 48.97
CA VAL A 102 -60.98 -36.16 47.60
C VAL A 102 -60.96 -37.67 47.54
N VAL A 103 -61.67 -38.24 46.56
CA VAL A 103 -61.70 -39.68 46.32
C VAL A 103 -61.04 -39.98 44.98
N ALA A 104 -59.92 -40.71 45.03
CA ALA A 104 -59.19 -41.15 43.84
C ALA A 104 -59.67 -42.54 43.41
N GLY A 105 -59.82 -42.75 42.10
CA GLY A 105 -60.11 -44.09 41.55
C GLY A 105 -58.88 -45.01 41.52
N PRO A 106 -59.04 -46.31 41.17
CA PRO A 106 -60.29 -46.94 40.74
C PRO A 106 -61.20 -47.22 41.94
N ALA A 107 -62.38 -46.61 41.95
CA ALA A 107 -63.31 -46.73 43.07
C ALA A 107 -64.75 -46.54 42.60
N LEU A 108 -65.66 -47.35 43.16
CA LEU A 108 -67.10 -47.13 43.03
C LEU A 108 -67.54 -46.26 44.21
N LEU A 109 -67.66 -44.95 43.97
CA LEU A 109 -67.94 -43.99 45.03
C LEU A 109 -69.43 -43.97 45.36
N PHE A 110 -69.74 -44.33 46.61
CA PHE A 110 -71.02 -44.11 47.24
C PHE A 110 -70.97 -42.85 48.10
N LEU A 111 -71.87 -41.91 47.83
CA LEU A 111 -71.94 -40.66 48.60
C LEU A 111 -72.55 -40.92 49.98
N GLY A 112 -72.04 -40.25 51.00
CA GLY A 112 -72.63 -40.16 52.32
C GLY A 112 -73.99 -39.43 52.32
N PRO A 113 -74.73 -39.44 53.44
CA PRO A 113 -76.07 -38.88 53.50
C PRO A 113 -76.16 -37.37 53.23
N TYR A 114 -75.08 -36.64 53.48
CA TYR A 114 -74.97 -35.20 53.31
C TYR A 114 -73.91 -34.79 52.29
N GLU A 115 -73.33 -35.75 51.58
CA GLU A 115 -72.29 -35.53 50.60
C GLU A 115 -72.84 -35.16 49.22
N VAL A 116 -72.20 -34.18 48.59
CA VAL A 116 -72.43 -33.74 47.22
C VAL A 116 -71.13 -33.90 46.45
N ALA A 117 -71.17 -34.62 45.32
CA ALA A 117 -70.01 -34.73 44.43
C ALA A 117 -69.93 -33.52 43.51
N GLN A 118 -68.71 -33.02 43.32
CA GLN A 118 -68.36 -32.11 42.24
C GLN A 118 -68.21 -32.88 40.91
N GLU A 119 -67.80 -32.20 39.85
CA GLU A 119 -67.50 -32.83 38.56
C GLU A 119 -66.35 -33.83 38.70
N VAL A 120 -66.41 -34.91 37.90
CA VAL A 120 -65.34 -35.90 37.84
C VAL A 120 -64.21 -35.31 37.01
N GLU A 121 -63.02 -35.25 37.60
CA GLU A 121 -61.83 -34.70 36.97
C GLU A 121 -60.79 -35.81 36.73
N ASP A 122 -59.96 -35.63 35.70
CA ASP A 122 -58.85 -36.54 35.41
C ASP A 122 -57.65 -36.20 36.30
N LYS A 123 -56.99 -37.24 36.83
CA LYS A 123 -55.74 -37.13 37.59
C LYS A 123 -54.66 -36.52 36.70
N THR A 124 -53.81 -35.69 37.29
CA THR A 124 -52.67 -35.13 36.58
C THR A 124 -51.58 -36.18 36.45
N VAL A 125 -51.41 -36.74 35.25
CA VAL A 125 -50.34 -37.70 34.94
C VAL A 125 -49.09 -36.91 34.56
N LEU A 126 -48.03 -37.03 35.35
CA LEU A 126 -46.74 -36.39 35.11
C LEU A 126 -45.77 -37.41 34.54
N GLY A 127 -45.25 -37.17 33.34
CA GLY A 127 -44.13 -37.92 32.77
C GLY A 127 -42.82 -37.65 33.54
N ALA A 128 -41.76 -38.38 33.21
CA ALA A 128 -40.46 -38.24 33.89
C ALA A 128 -39.84 -36.83 33.78
N ASN A 129 -40.24 -36.06 32.78
CA ASN A 129 -39.76 -34.70 32.54
C ASN A 129 -40.81 -33.62 32.90
N ASP A 130 -41.97 -34.01 33.43
CA ASP A 130 -43.04 -33.07 33.72
C ASP A 130 -43.07 -32.75 35.22
N ALA A 131 -43.40 -31.51 35.54
CA ALA A 131 -43.72 -31.13 36.90
C ALA A 131 -44.97 -30.26 36.93
N VAL A 132 -45.67 -30.28 38.06
CA VAL A 132 -46.82 -29.40 38.29
C VAL A 132 -46.56 -28.59 39.55
N ARG A 133 -46.93 -27.31 39.51
CA ARG A 133 -46.98 -26.47 40.70
C ARG A 133 -48.36 -26.57 41.33
N VAL A 134 -48.35 -26.81 42.63
CA VAL A 134 -49.53 -27.01 43.47
C VAL A 134 -49.56 -25.88 44.46
N THR A 135 -50.68 -25.16 44.49
CA THR A 135 -50.91 -24.06 45.43
C THR A 135 -51.98 -24.49 46.42
N ASN A 136 -51.69 -24.38 47.71
CA ASN A 136 -52.67 -24.53 48.76
C ASN A 136 -53.53 -23.26 48.84
N LYS A 137 -54.85 -23.38 48.65
CA LYS A 137 -55.78 -22.25 48.60
C LYS A 137 -55.93 -21.51 49.93
N THR A 138 -55.64 -22.17 51.06
CA THR A 138 -55.82 -21.59 52.40
C THR A 138 -54.56 -20.90 52.88
N THR A 139 -53.39 -21.52 52.70
CA THR A 139 -52.11 -20.95 53.15
C THR A 139 -51.43 -20.10 52.08
N GLY A 140 -51.79 -20.28 50.81
CA GLY A 140 -51.09 -19.68 49.67
C GLY A 140 -49.74 -20.33 49.36
N GLU A 141 -49.36 -21.39 50.09
CA GLU A 141 -48.08 -22.07 49.89
C GLU A 141 -48.05 -22.78 48.54
N GLU A 142 -46.97 -22.54 47.78
CA GLU A 142 -46.71 -23.20 46.51
C GLU A 142 -45.62 -24.25 46.66
N ARG A 143 -45.82 -25.42 46.04
CA ARG A 143 -44.81 -26.48 45.94
C ARG A 143 -44.83 -27.13 44.57
N ILE A 144 -43.76 -27.81 44.20
CA ILE A 144 -43.64 -28.53 42.93
C ILE A 144 -43.70 -30.03 43.17
N VAL A 145 -44.51 -30.70 42.35
CA VAL A 145 -44.58 -32.16 42.27
C VAL A 145 -43.93 -32.59 40.97
N ARG A 146 -42.87 -33.39 41.06
CA ARG A 146 -42.09 -33.89 39.91
C ARG A 146 -42.56 -35.29 39.51
N GLY A 147 -42.59 -35.58 38.22
CA GLY A 147 -42.85 -36.93 37.75
C GLY A 147 -41.64 -37.87 37.88
N PRO A 148 -41.78 -39.16 37.51
CA PRO A 148 -43.00 -39.80 37.04
C PRO A 148 -43.98 -40.07 38.20
N ALA A 149 -45.15 -39.42 38.17
CA ALA A 149 -46.14 -39.53 39.24
C ALA A 149 -47.55 -39.22 38.72
N THR A 150 -48.55 -39.94 39.24
CA THR A 150 -49.96 -39.60 39.03
C THR A 150 -50.43 -38.78 40.23
N PHE A 151 -50.54 -37.47 40.06
CA PHE A 151 -50.89 -36.55 41.13
C PHE A 151 -52.41 -36.35 41.23
N VAL A 152 -52.90 -36.35 42.46
CA VAL A 152 -54.29 -36.01 42.80
C VAL A 152 -54.24 -34.85 43.78
N PRO A 153 -54.81 -33.68 43.45
CA PRO A 153 -54.80 -32.55 44.37
C PRO A 153 -55.63 -32.87 45.61
N GLY A 154 -55.11 -32.44 46.77
CA GLY A 154 -55.87 -32.45 48.01
C GLY A 154 -57.11 -31.54 47.96
N ALA A 155 -57.93 -31.62 49.00
CA ALA A 155 -59.20 -30.90 49.11
C ALA A 155 -59.05 -29.39 48.83
N LEU A 156 -58.03 -28.79 49.45
CA LEU A 156 -57.72 -27.36 49.40
C LEU A 156 -56.59 -27.02 48.41
N GLU A 157 -56.17 -27.97 47.58
CA GLU A 157 -55.10 -27.76 46.61
C GLU A 157 -55.67 -27.45 45.22
N SER A 158 -55.00 -26.54 44.53
CA SER A 158 -55.18 -26.28 43.10
C SER A 158 -53.90 -26.56 42.35
N VAL A 159 -54.05 -27.21 41.19
CA VAL A 159 -52.98 -27.50 40.25
C VAL A 159 -52.90 -26.36 39.23
N SER A 160 -51.72 -25.77 39.05
CA SER A 160 -51.45 -24.87 37.93
C SER A 160 -51.04 -25.65 36.69
N ARG A 161 -50.80 -24.95 35.56
CA ARG A 161 -50.28 -25.57 34.33
C ARG A 161 -48.97 -26.35 34.57
N ILE A 162 -48.73 -27.35 33.74
CA ILE A 162 -47.50 -28.15 33.70
C ILE A 162 -46.32 -27.21 33.46
N ILE A 163 -45.26 -27.37 34.26
CA ILE A 163 -44.01 -26.64 34.18
C ILE A 163 -43.04 -27.46 33.34
N GLU A 164 -42.52 -26.83 32.30
CA GLU A 164 -41.44 -27.39 31.49
C GLU A 164 -40.10 -27.22 32.21
N PRO A 165 -39.26 -28.27 32.28
CA PRO A 165 -37.93 -28.18 32.89
C PRO A 165 -37.00 -27.35 32.02
N VAL A 166 -36.10 -26.60 32.66
CA VAL A 166 -34.96 -25.99 31.98
C VAL A 166 -33.91 -27.07 31.76
N ILE A 167 -33.72 -27.48 30.51
CA ILE A 167 -32.73 -28.49 30.13
C ILE A 167 -31.36 -27.83 29.98
N LEU A 168 -30.42 -28.20 30.86
CA LEU A 168 -29.03 -27.75 30.82
C LEU A 168 -28.14 -28.87 30.26
N THR A 169 -27.45 -28.60 29.16
CA THR A 169 -26.40 -29.49 28.65
C THR A 169 -25.10 -29.32 29.45
N LYS A 170 -24.08 -30.15 29.21
CA LYS A 170 -22.76 -30.04 29.88
C LYS A 170 -22.10 -28.66 29.75
N LYS A 171 -22.47 -27.89 28.72
CA LYS A 171 -21.93 -26.55 28.46
C LYS A 171 -22.88 -25.43 28.88
N ASP A 172 -24.05 -25.74 29.43
CA ASP A 172 -25.02 -24.72 29.79
C ASP A 172 -25.00 -24.43 31.28
N TYR A 173 -25.33 -23.19 31.61
CA TYR A 173 -25.60 -22.76 32.97
C TYR A 173 -26.74 -21.76 33.02
N ILE A 174 -27.30 -21.58 34.21
CA ILE A 174 -28.31 -20.55 34.49
C ILE A 174 -28.04 -19.93 35.86
N LYS A 175 -28.16 -18.60 35.94
CA LYS A 175 -28.01 -17.87 37.19
C LYS A 175 -29.37 -17.79 37.88
N LEU A 176 -29.43 -18.28 39.11
CA LEU A 176 -30.64 -18.35 39.91
C LEU A 176 -30.54 -17.43 41.11
N GLN A 177 -31.67 -16.87 41.52
CA GLN A 177 -31.82 -16.10 42.74
C GLN A 177 -33.01 -16.62 43.52
N ASP A 178 -32.77 -16.93 44.78
CA ASP A 178 -33.83 -17.18 45.75
C ASP A 178 -34.40 -15.83 46.22
N LYS A 179 -35.70 -15.62 46.02
CA LYS A 179 -36.42 -14.40 46.41
C LYS A 179 -36.57 -14.23 47.92
N LEU A 180 -36.52 -15.32 48.69
CA LEU A 180 -36.69 -15.28 50.14
C LEU A 180 -35.38 -14.88 50.82
N SER A 181 -34.28 -15.53 50.46
CA SER A 181 -32.96 -15.26 51.05
C SER A 181 -32.15 -14.19 50.32
N GLY A 182 -32.51 -13.85 49.09
CA GLY A 182 -31.71 -13.02 48.19
C GLY A 182 -30.46 -13.71 47.65
N ARG A 183 -30.21 -14.98 48.02
CA ARG A 183 -29.02 -15.73 47.62
C ARG A 183 -29.01 -15.96 46.11
N VAL A 184 -27.86 -15.69 45.48
CA VAL A 184 -27.63 -15.90 44.06
C VAL A 184 -26.60 -17.01 43.87
N TRP A 185 -26.86 -17.95 42.96
CA TRP A 185 -25.92 -19.00 42.58
C TRP A 185 -26.08 -19.38 41.11
N ILE A 186 -25.21 -20.26 40.63
CA ILE A 186 -25.25 -20.76 39.26
C ILE A 186 -25.48 -22.27 39.28
N GLU A 187 -26.49 -22.69 38.54
CA GLU A 187 -26.74 -24.10 38.27
C GLU A 187 -26.03 -24.48 36.96
N ARG A 188 -25.18 -25.51 37.02
CA ARG A 188 -24.40 -26.02 35.88
C ARG A 188 -25.02 -27.31 35.37
N GLY A 189 -25.06 -27.50 34.06
CA GLY A 189 -25.44 -28.80 33.50
C GLY A 189 -24.34 -29.87 33.67
N PRO A 190 -24.59 -31.12 33.24
CA PRO A 190 -25.82 -31.58 32.60
C PRO A 190 -26.92 -31.90 33.62
N GLY A 191 -28.15 -31.49 33.34
CA GLY A 191 -29.28 -31.78 34.22
C GLY A 191 -30.58 -31.15 33.76
N GLN A 192 -31.68 -31.60 34.36
CA GLN A 192 -32.99 -30.97 34.22
C GLN A 192 -33.28 -30.17 35.48
N LEU A 193 -33.50 -28.87 35.31
CA LEU A 193 -33.78 -27.96 36.42
C LEU A 193 -35.26 -27.59 36.43
N PHE A 194 -35.94 -27.92 37.53
CA PHE A 194 -37.27 -27.41 37.83
C PHE A 194 -37.13 -26.20 38.77
N LEU A 195 -37.59 -25.04 38.33
CA LEU A 195 -37.50 -23.81 39.11
C LEU A 195 -38.51 -23.82 40.25
N GLU A 196 -38.02 -23.91 41.49
CA GLU A 196 -38.84 -23.82 42.70
C GLU A 196 -39.59 -22.48 42.76
N PRO A 197 -40.77 -22.39 43.41
CA PRO A 197 -41.62 -21.19 43.37
C PRO A 197 -40.95 -19.91 43.88
N HIS A 198 -40.07 -20.05 44.87
CA HIS A 198 -39.30 -18.95 45.46
C HIS A 198 -38.01 -18.62 44.66
N VAL A 199 -37.64 -19.44 43.68
CA VAL A 199 -36.43 -19.28 42.88
C VAL A 199 -36.79 -18.69 41.51
N THR A 200 -36.06 -17.66 41.12
CA THR A 200 -36.18 -17.07 39.77
C THR A 200 -34.86 -17.10 39.03
N ALA A 201 -34.94 -17.32 37.72
CA ALA A 201 -33.80 -17.16 36.83
C ALA A 201 -33.47 -15.67 36.65
N VAL A 202 -32.26 -15.28 37.05
CA VAL A 202 -31.73 -13.91 36.90
C VAL A 202 -31.30 -13.67 35.46
N THR A 203 -30.77 -14.70 34.80
CA THR A 203 -30.36 -14.66 33.39
C THR A 203 -31.07 -15.76 32.62
N PRO A 204 -31.26 -15.60 31.30
CA PRO A 204 -31.62 -16.73 30.46
C PRO A 204 -30.54 -17.81 30.54
N LYS A 205 -30.89 -19.01 30.09
CA LYS A 205 -29.95 -20.10 29.84
C LYS A 205 -28.79 -19.58 28.98
N ALA A 206 -27.56 -19.75 29.46
CA ALA A 206 -26.35 -19.28 28.80
C ALA A 206 -25.35 -20.43 28.64
N ALA A 207 -24.50 -20.33 27.63
CA ALA A 207 -23.40 -21.28 27.41
C ALA A 207 -22.16 -20.83 28.19
N ALA A 208 -21.47 -21.79 28.78
CA ALA A 208 -20.17 -21.63 29.42
C ALA A 208 -19.10 -21.21 28.40
N TYR A 209 -18.08 -20.52 28.88
CA TYR A 209 -16.98 -20.05 28.04
C TYR A 209 -16.04 -21.21 27.74
N SER A 210 -15.97 -21.61 26.47
CA SER A 210 -15.04 -22.63 26.00
C SER A 210 -13.76 -21.94 25.54
N LEU A 211 -12.69 -22.04 26.33
CA LEU A 211 -11.39 -21.47 25.99
C LEU A 211 -10.54 -22.47 25.22
N GLN A 212 -9.83 -21.98 24.20
CA GLN A 212 -8.77 -22.72 23.52
C GLN A 212 -7.41 -22.50 24.21
N SER A 213 -6.38 -23.27 23.82
CA SER A 213 -5.04 -23.21 24.41
C SER A 213 -4.37 -21.82 24.37
N HIS A 214 -4.72 -20.98 23.38
CA HIS A 214 -4.22 -19.61 23.18
C HIS A 214 -5.25 -18.54 23.57
N GLN A 215 -6.25 -18.88 24.37
CA GLN A 215 -7.32 -17.97 24.77
C GLN A 215 -7.40 -17.81 26.28
N TYR A 216 -7.83 -16.63 26.71
CA TYR A 216 -8.09 -16.30 28.10
C TYR A 216 -9.38 -15.49 28.25
N ILE A 217 -9.90 -15.42 29.46
CA ILE A 217 -11.04 -14.58 29.79
C ILE A 217 -10.79 -13.89 31.13
N ARG A 218 -11.24 -12.65 31.22
CA ARG A 218 -11.20 -11.86 32.44
C ARG A 218 -12.62 -11.75 32.98
N LEU A 219 -12.82 -12.26 34.19
CA LEU A 219 -14.09 -12.24 34.88
C LEU A 219 -13.98 -11.25 36.05
N GLN A 220 -14.78 -10.19 36.03
CA GLN A 220 -14.85 -9.24 37.12
C GLN A 220 -16.03 -9.56 38.02
N ASP A 221 -15.76 -9.72 39.31
CA ASP A 221 -16.81 -9.78 40.31
C ASP A 221 -17.44 -8.39 40.50
N THR A 222 -18.74 -8.28 40.24
CA THR A 222 -19.53 -7.05 40.38
C THR A 222 -19.64 -6.53 41.82
N LEU A 223 -19.43 -7.38 42.83
CA LEU A 223 -19.50 -6.97 44.24
C LEU A 223 -18.16 -6.45 44.76
N THR A 224 -17.09 -7.20 44.50
CA THR A 224 -15.75 -6.89 45.04
C THR A 224 -14.89 -6.08 44.06
N GLY A 225 -15.24 -6.07 42.78
CA GLY A 225 -14.44 -5.49 41.70
C GLY A 225 -13.20 -6.29 41.33
N VAL A 226 -12.91 -7.40 42.03
CA VAL A 226 -11.74 -8.26 41.80
C VAL A 226 -11.87 -8.95 40.45
N VAL A 227 -10.78 -8.92 39.66
CA VAL A 227 -10.72 -9.55 38.34
C VAL A 227 -9.97 -10.87 38.41
N ARG A 228 -10.67 -11.96 38.11
CA ARG A 228 -10.10 -13.30 37.93
C ARG A 228 -9.77 -13.53 36.47
N VAL A 229 -8.55 -13.99 36.19
CA VAL A 229 -8.09 -14.31 34.82
C VAL A 229 -7.91 -15.81 34.69
N GLU A 230 -8.59 -16.40 33.72
CA GLU A 230 -8.56 -17.83 33.43
C GLU A 230 -7.98 -18.03 32.03
N ARG A 231 -7.00 -18.93 31.90
CA ARG A 231 -6.16 -19.08 30.70
C ARG A 231 -6.13 -20.55 30.25
N GLY A 232 -5.89 -20.77 28.96
CA GLY A 232 -5.66 -22.09 28.39
C GLY A 232 -6.94 -22.89 28.14
N GLU A 233 -6.79 -24.10 27.61
CA GLU A 233 -7.91 -24.94 27.18
C GLU A 233 -8.72 -25.44 28.39
N GLN A 234 -9.89 -24.84 28.59
CA GLN A 234 -10.83 -25.24 29.63
C GLN A 234 -12.25 -24.76 29.36
N LEU A 235 -13.22 -25.44 29.93
CA LEU A 235 -14.62 -25.00 29.96
C LEU A 235 -14.87 -24.24 31.26
N LEU A 236 -15.05 -22.93 31.16
CA LEU A 236 -15.19 -22.03 32.29
C LEU A 236 -16.64 -21.58 32.51
N PHE A 237 -17.08 -21.70 33.75
CA PHE A 237 -18.34 -21.14 34.22
C PHE A 237 -18.05 -19.89 35.06
N PRO A 238 -18.72 -18.75 34.82
CA PRO A 238 -18.59 -17.60 35.70
C PRO A 238 -19.13 -17.94 37.09
N GLY A 239 -18.68 -17.19 38.08
CA GLY A 239 -19.23 -17.16 39.43
C GLY A 239 -20.53 -16.38 39.51
N PRO A 240 -21.27 -16.47 40.64
CA PRO A 240 -22.60 -15.88 40.77
C PRO A 240 -22.65 -14.37 40.50
N PHE A 241 -21.58 -13.65 40.82
CA PHE A 241 -21.48 -12.19 40.64
C PHE A 241 -20.44 -11.80 39.61
N GLU A 242 -19.90 -12.75 38.86
CA GLU A 242 -18.88 -12.47 37.85
C GLU A 242 -19.50 -12.13 36.50
N VAL A 243 -18.91 -11.13 35.84
CA VAL A 243 -19.26 -10.72 34.48
C VAL A 243 -17.98 -10.71 33.65
N ALA A 244 -18.09 -11.15 32.39
CA ALA A 244 -16.95 -11.12 31.47
C ALA A 244 -16.60 -9.68 31.08
N LEU A 245 -15.33 -9.33 31.23
CA LEU A 245 -14.74 -8.08 30.75
C LEU A 245 -14.39 -8.18 29.26
N ASP A 246 -14.14 -7.03 28.64
CA ASP A 246 -13.64 -6.89 27.27
C ASP A 246 -14.46 -7.60 26.18
N GLY A 247 -15.75 -7.81 26.42
CA GLY A 247 -16.63 -8.48 25.47
C GLY A 247 -16.49 -10.00 25.42
N GLY A 248 -15.77 -10.64 26.36
CA GLY A 248 -15.73 -12.10 26.51
C GLY A 248 -14.35 -12.71 26.40
N VAL A 249 -14.26 -13.83 25.67
CA VAL A 249 -13.02 -14.60 25.47
C VAL A 249 -12.07 -13.83 24.54
N GLN A 250 -10.82 -13.70 24.95
CA GLN A 250 -9.75 -12.98 24.26
C GLN A 250 -8.64 -13.93 23.84
N ALA A 251 -7.97 -13.63 22.73
CA ALA A 251 -6.76 -14.35 22.31
C ALA A 251 -5.53 -13.79 23.05
N CYS A 252 -4.59 -14.65 23.42
CA CYS A 252 -3.29 -14.21 23.90
C CYS A 252 -2.49 -13.54 22.78
N ILE A 253 -1.56 -12.67 23.15
CA ILE A 253 -0.68 -12.02 22.19
C ILE A 253 0.46 -12.99 21.89
N ASP A 254 0.43 -13.57 20.69
CA ASP A 254 1.48 -14.46 20.19
C ASP A 254 2.63 -13.66 19.58
N LEU A 255 3.73 -13.50 20.32
CA LEU A 255 4.91 -12.78 19.87
C LEU A 255 5.85 -13.71 19.10
N GLN A 256 6.33 -13.25 17.95
CA GLN A 256 7.41 -13.90 17.20
C GLN A 256 8.79 -13.55 17.78
N PRO A 257 9.89 -14.25 17.39
CA PRO A 257 11.24 -13.96 17.90
C PRO A 257 11.71 -12.51 17.72
N TRP A 258 11.16 -11.78 16.75
CA TRP A 258 11.48 -10.39 16.45
C TRP A 258 10.41 -9.39 16.88
N GLU A 259 9.46 -9.81 17.72
CA GLU A 259 8.37 -8.95 18.18
C GLU A 259 8.43 -8.72 19.69
N TYR A 260 7.84 -7.60 20.10
CA TYR A 260 7.60 -7.27 21.50
C TYR A 260 6.24 -6.60 21.69
N CYS A 261 5.74 -6.62 22.91
CA CYS A 261 4.58 -5.83 23.31
C CYS A 261 4.84 -5.13 24.65
N VAL A 262 4.26 -3.94 24.78
CA VAL A 262 4.37 -3.13 25.98
C VAL A 262 3.07 -3.23 26.76
N VAL A 263 3.13 -3.76 27.98
CA VAL A 263 1.97 -3.96 28.83
C VAL A 263 2.07 -3.05 30.04
N GLN A 264 0.99 -2.31 30.32
CA GLN A 264 0.87 -1.43 31.47
C GLN A 264 -0.26 -1.90 32.38
N ASP A 265 0.03 -2.02 33.67
CA ASP A 265 -0.99 -2.19 34.70
C ASP A 265 -1.72 -0.86 34.95
N ARG A 266 -3.05 -0.86 34.81
CA ARG A 266 -3.90 0.34 34.98
C ARG A 266 -3.89 0.87 36.42
N THR A 267 -3.63 0.01 37.41
CA THR A 267 -3.71 0.40 38.82
C THR A 267 -2.39 0.95 39.34
N SER A 268 -1.30 0.23 39.12
CA SER A 268 0.04 0.66 39.55
C SER A 268 0.72 1.61 38.56
N GLY A 269 0.27 1.65 37.30
CA GLY A 269 0.96 2.35 36.22
C GLY A 269 2.25 1.67 35.76
N LYS A 270 2.64 0.54 36.38
CA LYS A 270 3.88 -0.17 36.07
C LYS A 270 3.83 -0.73 34.64
N ILE A 271 4.89 -0.48 33.89
CA ILE A 271 5.09 -0.96 32.53
C ILE A 271 6.01 -2.18 32.59
N ARG A 272 5.69 -3.19 31.78
CA ARG A 272 6.59 -4.30 31.46
C ARG A 272 6.63 -4.50 29.96
N VAL A 273 7.80 -4.85 29.43
CA VAL A 273 7.98 -5.17 28.01
C VAL A 273 8.19 -6.67 27.89
N GLU A 274 7.32 -7.33 27.14
CA GLU A 274 7.43 -8.76 26.82
C GLU A 274 8.00 -8.87 25.40
N ARG A 275 9.04 -9.70 25.21
CA ARG A 275 9.83 -9.77 23.97
C ARG A 275 10.20 -11.20 23.59
N GLY A 276 10.38 -11.44 22.29
CA GLY A 276 10.76 -12.73 21.73
C GLY A 276 9.60 -13.72 21.63
N GLU A 277 9.89 -14.95 21.19
CA GLU A 277 8.88 -15.99 20.96
C GLU A 277 8.17 -16.38 22.25
N LYS A 278 6.95 -15.86 22.45
CA LYS A 278 6.22 -16.00 23.71
C LYS A 278 4.73 -15.71 23.54
N LEU A 279 3.90 -16.51 24.22
CA LEU A 279 2.49 -16.20 24.43
C LEU A 279 2.34 -15.28 25.64
N VAL A 280 1.91 -14.05 25.39
CA VAL A 280 1.71 -13.04 26.43
C VAL A 280 0.25 -12.98 26.85
N TRP A 281 0.04 -13.09 28.16
CA TRP A 281 -1.27 -13.12 28.81
C TRP A 281 -1.43 -11.88 29.67
N LEU A 282 -2.46 -11.07 29.38
CA LEU A 282 -2.77 -9.90 30.18
C LEU A 282 -3.34 -10.31 31.54
N SER A 283 -2.87 -9.68 32.60
CA SER A 283 -3.44 -9.80 33.94
C SER A 283 -4.76 -9.00 34.07
N GLY A 284 -5.42 -9.11 35.23
CA GLY A 284 -6.76 -8.55 35.44
C GLY A 284 -6.87 -7.04 35.20
N THR A 285 -5.82 -6.29 35.55
CA THR A 285 -5.76 -4.82 35.44
C THR A 285 -4.83 -4.34 34.32
N GLU A 286 -4.23 -5.25 33.57
CA GLU A 286 -3.26 -4.91 32.53
C GLU A 286 -3.95 -4.51 31.22
N ARG A 287 -3.28 -3.64 30.47
CA ARG A 287 -3.63 -3.29 29.09
C ARG A 287 -2.36 -3.17 28.26
N VAL A 288 -2.48 -3.40 26.96
CA VAL A 288 -1.40 -3.08 26.02
C VAL A 288 -1.35 -1.56 25.80
N VAL A 289 -0.13 -1.03 25.71
CA VAL A 289 0.15 0.37 25.39
C VAL A 289 0.75 0.43 23.98
N GLY A 290 0.24 1.33 23.13
CA GLY A 290 0.69 1.43 21.75
C GLY A 290 0.05 0.37 20.85
N ARG A 291 0.85 -0.29 20.01
CA ARG A 291 0.38 -1.38 19.15
C ARG A 291 0.38 -2.70 19.93
N GLU A 292 -0.51 -3.62 19.52
CA GLU A 292 -0.58 -4.95 20.14
C GLU A 292 0.74 -5.74 19.99
N LYS A 293 1.37 -5.60 18.82
CA LYS A 293 2.68 -6.17 18.50
C LYS A 293 3.53 -5.11 17.81
N GLU A 294 4.75 -4.95 18.28
CA GLU A 294 5.76 -4.08 17.68
C GLU A 294 6.96 -4.90 17.25
N GLN A 295 7.62 -4.48 16.17
CA GLN A 295 8.81 -5.16 15.65
C GLN A 295 10.05 -4.58 16.32
N ALA A 296 10.90 -5.47 16.79
CA ALA A 296 12.20 -5.14 17.30
C ALA A 296 13.08 -4.53 16.21
N VAL A 297 13.95 -3.59 16.59
CA VAL A 297 14.80 -2.92 15.62
C VAL A 297 16.08 -3.73 15.44
N LYS A 298 16.36 -4.14 14.22
CA LYS A 298 17.63 -4.80 13.88
C LYS A 298 18.76 -3.77 13.91
N VAL A 299 19.61 -3.85 14.93
CA VAL A 299 20.87 -3.09 15.01
C VAL A 299 21.94 -3.93 14.31
N ASP A 300 22.54 -3.36 13.28
CA ASP A 300 23.58 -4.01 12.48
C ASP A 300 24.62 -3.00 11.99
N SER A 301 25.45 -3.38 11.03
CA SER A 301 26.48 -2.50 10.48
C SER A 301 25.92 -1.27 9.75
N GLU A 302 24.61 -1.24 9.45
CA GLU A 302 23.94 -0.15 8.71
C GLU A 302 22.95 0.63 9.57
N ASN A 303 22.36 0.03 10.59
CA ASN A 303 21.33 0.65 11.42
C ASN A 303 21.74 0.64 12.89
N ALA A 304 21.61 1.79 13.54
CA ALA A 304 21.74 1.97 14.98
C ALA A 304 20.45 2.57 15.54
N VAL A 305 20.18 2.37 16.83
CA VAL A 305 18.96 2.88 17.47
C VAL A 305 19.32 3.97 18.46
N LEU A 306 18.67 5.12 18.32
CA LEU A 306 18.71 6.18 19.31
C LEU A 306 17.58 5.95 20.32
N VAL A 307 17.95 5.78 21.58
CA VAL A 307 17.06 5.46 22.68
C VAL A 307 17.07 6.61 23.67
N LEU A 308 15.90 7.00 24.17
CA LEU A 308 15.72 7.93 25.27
C LEU A 308 15.29 7.15 26.52
N ASP A 309 16.08 7.25 27.58
CA ASP A 309 15.67 6.78 28.90
C ASP A 309 14.73 7.82 29.54
N GLN A 310 13.50 7.42 29.83
CA GLN A 310 12.47 8.26 30.43
C GLN A 310 12.75 8.64 31.89
N LYS A 311 13.53 7.84 32.63
CA LYS A 311 13.87 8.14 34.03
C LYS A 311 14.97 9.18 34.12
N THR A 312 16.02 9.02 33.32
CA THR A 312 17.19 9.91 33.37
C THR A 312 17.10 11.07 32.38
N GLY A 313 16.27 10.95 31.33
CA GLY A 313 16.21 11.89 30.22
C GLY A 313 17.41 11.80 29.27
N LEU A 314 18.28 10.81 29.45
CA LEU A 314 19.50 10.65 28.65
C LEU A 314 19.23 9.90 27.35
N GLN A 315 19.80 10.40 26.26
CA GLN A 315 19.79 9.74 24.96
C GLN A 315 21.07 8.92 24.79
N THR A 316 20.90 7.65 24.45
CA THR A 316 22.01 6.73 24.19
C THR A 316 21.84 6.13 22.80
N LEU A 317 22.97 5.98 22.10
CA LEU A 317 23.00 5.35 20.79
C LEU A 317 23.48 3.90 20.94
N VAL A 318 22.66 2.95 20.49
CA VAL A 318 22.97 1.53 20.54
C VAL A 318 23.49 1.09 19.17
N GLU A 319 24.79 0.79 19.10
CA GLU A 319 25.51 0.40 17.87
C GLU A 319 25.88 -1.08 17.81
N THR A 320 25.87 -1.79 18.95
CA THR A 320 26.29 -3.19 19.02
C THR A 320 25.32 -4.07 18.23
N PRO A 321 25.78 -4.90 17.28
CA PRO A 321 24.91 -5.74 16.46
C PRO A 321 24.05 -6.66 17.31
N GLN A 322 22.74 -6.41 17.32
CA GLN A 322 21.76 -7.17 18.06
C GLN A 322 20.35 -6.88 17.54
N LEU A 323 19.39 -7.70 17.94
CA LEU A 323 18.00 -7.32 17.81
C LEU A 323 17.60 -6.50 19.04
N PHE A 324 17.37 -5.20 18.84
CA PHE A 324 17.11 -4.27 19.93
C PHE A 324 15.63 -4.25 20.31
N PHE A 325 15.39 -4.38 21.61
CA PHE A 325 14.09 -4.26 22.24
C PHE A 325 14.17 -3.19 23.33
N PRO A 326 13.28 -2.19 23.34
CA PRO A 326 13.26 -1.19 24.40
C PRO A 326 12.98 -1.86 25.76
N THR A 327 13.65 -1.38 26.81
CA THR A 327 13.33 -1.73 28.20
C THR A 327 12.13 -0.93 28.73
N GLU A 328 11.72 -1.17 29.98
CA GLU A 328 10.52 -0.55 30.58
C GLU A 328 10.56 0.99 30.62
N ASP A 329 11.77 1.56 30.69
CA ASP A 329 11.99 3.00 30.79
C ASP A 329 12.54 3.59 29.49
N GLU A 330 12.78 2.78 28.48
CA GLU A 330 13.41 3.22 27.23
C GLU A 330 12.37 3.43 26.13
N VAL A 331 12.52 4.52 25.40
CA VAL A 331 11.72 4.79 24.20
C VAL A 331 12.64 4.96 23.01
N VAL A 332 12.31 4.26 21.92
CA VAL A 332 12.99 4.44 20.63
C VAL A 332 12.61 5.81 20.06
N VAL A 333 13.59 6.69 19.92
CA VAL A 333 13.40 8.03 19.33
C VAL A 333 13.49 7.94 17.81
N GLU A 334 14.54 7.30 17.30
CA GLU A 334 14.81 7.21 15.88
C GLU A 334 15.74 6.02 15.58
N VAL A 335 15.56 5.41 14.41
CA VAL A 335 16.52 4.45 13.84
C VAL A 335 17.47 5.20 12.91
N ARG A 336 18.72 5.34 13.33
CA ARG A 336 19.76 6.08 12.62
C ARG A 336 20.48 5.18 11.64
N LYS A 337 20.48 5.58 10.37
CA LYS A 337 21.28 4.92 9.32
C LYS A 337 22.73 5.36 9.40
N ARG A 338 23.63 4.44 9.11
CA ARG A 338 25.07 4.72 9.01
C ARG A 338 25.33 5.66 7.85
N ILE A 339 25.97 6.80 8.15
CA ILE A 339 26.43 7.74 7.15
C ILE A 339 27.71 7.17 6.56
N LYS A 340 27.74 6.98 5.24
CA LYS A 340 28.93 6.52 4.49
C LYS A 340 29.32 7.66 3.56
N LEU A 341 30.54 8.18 3.71
CA LEU A 341 31.08 9.23 2.85
C LEU A 341 31.98 8.61 1.78
N ALA A 342 31.84 9.04 0.53
CA ALA A 342 32.85 8.82 -0.49
C ALA A 342 34.08 9.72 -0.24
N ASP A 343 35.24 9.40 -0.81
CA ASP A 343 36.50 10.12 -0.56
C ASP A 343 36.41 11.64 -0.79
N ASN A 344 35.56 12.05 -1.73
CA ASN A 344 35.32 13.45 -2.08
C ASN A 344 34.14 14.11 -1.33
N GLU A 345 33.43 13.38 -0.48
CA GLU A 345 32.27 13.92 0.23
C GLU A 345 32.64 14.41 1.62
N ALA A 346 31.92 15.42 2.09
CA ALA A 346 32.06 15.95 3.43
C ALA A 346 30.69 16.27 4.02
N VAL A 347 30.58 16.20 5.35
CA VAL A 347 29.37 16.57 6.09
C VAL A 347 29.73 17.47 7.26
N ILE A 348 28.78 18.33 7.61
CA ILE A 348 28.88 19.23 8.74
C ILE A 348 27.95 18.70 9.83
N LEU A 349 28.52 18.42 10.99
CA LEU A 349 27.80 17.97 12.18
C LEU A 349 27.76 19.13 13.18
N LYS A 350 26.66 19.24 13.91
CA LYS A 350 26.53 20.19 15.02
C LYS A 350 26.27 19.39 16.29
N ASP A 351 27.08 19.63 17.31
CA ASP A 351 26.92 19.02 18.62
C ASP A 351 25.82 19.72 19.45
N ALA A 352 25.57 19.19 20.65
CA ALA A 352 24.55 19.71 21.56
C ALA A 352 24.86 21.14 22.04
N GLU A 353 26.15 21.48 22.16
CA GLU A 353 26.65 22.80 22.54
C GLU A 353 26.59 23.82 21.39
N GLY A 354 26.27 23.36 20.17
CA GLY A 354 26.17 24.19 18.98
C GLY A 354 27.49 24.42 18.24
N LYS A 355 28.56 23.70 18.61
CA LYS A 355 29.84 23.71 17.90
C LYS A 355 29.78 22.80 16.67
N TYR A 356 30.37 23.28 15.59
CA TYR A 356 30.44 22.56 14.32
C TYR A 356 31.65 21.63 14.27
N HIS A 357 31.41 20.40 13.84
CA HIS A 357 32.41 19.37 13.57
C HIS A 357 32.33 18.98 12.10
N TYR A 358 33.48 18.87 11.44
CA TYR A 358 33.56 18.57 10.02
C TYR A 358 34.09 17.15 9.84
N ARG A 359 33.42 16.35 9.02
CA ARG A 359 33.90 15.01 8.65
C ARG A 359 34.02 14.91 7.14
N TYR A 360 35.17 14.45 6.69
CA TYR A 360 35.53 14.24 5.30
C TYR A 360 35.58 12.73 5.03
N GLY A 361 35.26 12.31 3.81
CA GLY A 361 35.51 10.95 3.37
C GLY A 361 37.00 10.67 3.18
N ASP A 362 37.75 11.67 2.72
CA ASP A 362 39.21 11.63 2.65
C ASP A 362 39.82 11.50 4.05
N PRO A 363 40.48 10.37 4.38
CA PRO A 363 41.05 10.14 5.70
C PRO A 363 42.18 11.12 6.05
N THR A 364 42.82 11.75 5.06
CA THR A 364 43.93 12.69 5.31
C THR A 364 43.47 14.04 5.86
N LYS A 365 42.21 14.40 5.61
CA LYS A 365 41.61 15.68 6.05
C LYS A 365 40.87 15.58 7.38
N ASN A 366 40.75 14.38 7.94
CA ASN A 366 40.07 14.18 9.21
C ASN A 366 41.05 14.38 10.37
N ASP A 367 40.84 15.46 11.13
CA ASP A 367 41.57 15.72 12.37
C ASP A 367 41.05 14.79 13.49
N GLY A 368 41.67 13.61 13.63
CA GLY A 368 41.43 12.70 14.77
C GLY A 368 41.78 11.24 14.47
N GLU A 369 42.52 10.61 15.39
CA GLU A 369 42.71 9.15 15.39
C GLU A 369 41.34 8.45 15.39
N GLY A 370 41.01 7.73 14.32
CA GLY A 370 39.79 6.91 14.26
C GLY A 370 38.55 7.57 13.67
N ALA A 371 38.66 8.72 12.99
CA ALA A 371 37.57 9.28 12.18
C ALA A 371 37.26 8.37 10.97
N ALA A 372 36.52 7.29 11.21
CA ALA A 372 36.13 6.35 10.18
C ALA A 372 35.26 7.05 9.13
N ARG A 373 35.54 6.75 7.85
CA ARG A 373 34.74 7.17 6.66
C ARG A 373 33.24 6.92 6.77
N SER A 374 32.85 6.03 7.69
CA SER A 374 31.48 5.64 7.92
C SER A 374 31.19 5.57 9.41
N PHE A 375 30.18 6.28 9.86
CA PHE A 375 29.89 6.48 11.27
C PHE A 375 28.38 6.64 11.50
N PHE A 376 27.96 6.41 12.74
CA PHE A 376 26.62 6.78 13.19
C PHE A 376 26.66 8.16 13.82
N LEU A 377 25.59 8.93 13.65
CA LEU A 377 25.47 10.23 14.28
C LEU A 377 25.38 10.02 15.80
N PRO A 378 26.25 10.67 16.61
CA PRO A 378 26.22 10.53 18.08
C PRO A 378 24.93 11.10 18.70
N PRO A 379 24.56 10.70 19.94
CA PRO A 379 23.41 11.28 20.65
C PRO A 379 23.47 12.81 20.68
N TYR A 380 22.31 13.46 20.58
CA TYR A 380 22.16 14.93 20.55
C TYR A 380 22.82 15.67 19.39
N TRP A 381 23.60 14.99 18.53
CA TRP A 381 24.18 15.61 17.36
C TRP A 381 23.16 15.65 16.23
N GLU A 382 23.25 16.71 15.42
CA GLU A 382 22.43 16.91 14.23
C GLU A 382 23.30 17.12 12.99
N LEU A 383 22.77 16.73 11.84
CA LEU A 383 23.43 16.94 10.56
C LEU A 383 22.98 18.27 9.98
N VAL A 384 23.93 19.18 9.79
CA VAL A 384 23.63 20.54 9.32
C VAL A 384 23.25 20.49 7.86
N SER A 385 22.04 20.96 7.55
CA SER A 385 21.61 21.14 6.17
C SER A 385 21.64 22.61 5.78
N LEU A 386 22.33 22.92 4.68
CA LEU A 386 22.33 24.25 4.08
C LEU A 386 21.33 24.31 2.92
N MET A 387 20.81 25.50 2.66
CA MET A 387 19.95 25.77 1.51
C MET A 387 20.76 26.54 0.48
N TRP A 388 20.94 25.98 -0.71
CA TRP A 388 21.71 26.59 -1.80
C TRP A 388 20.78 27.08 -2.91
N SER A 389 21.24 28.07 -3.66
CA SER A 389 20.53 28.60 -4.81
C SER A 389 20.65 27.70 -6.05
N ARG A 390 19.51 27.44 -6.69
CA ARG A 390 19.41 26.58 -7.88
C ARG A 390 18.98 27.35 -9.13
N GLY A 391 19.20 26.74 -10.29
CA GLY A 391 18.84 27.30 -11.60
C GLY A 391 19.93 28.21 -12.17
N ARG A 392 19.82 28.53 -13.47
CA ARG A 392 20.83 29.35 -14.18
C ARG A 392 20.95 30.75 -13.58
N ARG A 393 19.83 31.37 -13.22
CA ARG A 393 19.79 32.73 -12.66
C ARG A 393 19.97 32.80 -11.13
N ARG A 394 19.94 31.65 -10.44
CA ARG A 394 19.98 31.55 -8.95
C ARG A 394 18.88 32.37 -8.26
N GLU A 395 17.65 32.31 -8.77
CA GLU A 395 16.53 33.10 -8.25
C GLU A 395 15.89 32.51 -6.98
N ARG A 396 16.09 31.22 -6.72
CA ARG A 396 15.47 30.51 -5.58
C ARG A 396 16.52 29.74 -4.79
N ARG A 397 16.45 29.87 -3.47
CA ARG A 397 17.29 29.18 -2.49
C ARG A 397 16.54 27.99 -1.87
N ASP A 398 16.31 26.97 -2.69
CA ASP A 398 15.47 25.80 -2.35
C ASP A 398 16.23 24.46 -2.40
N LEU A 399 17.51 24.44 -2.78
CA LEU A 399 18.30 23.22 -2.84
C LEU A 399 18.86 22.88 -1.44
N ARG A 400 18.20 21.95 -0.75
CA ARG A 400 18.69 21.44 0.54
C ARG A 400 19.87 20.49 0.34
N ILE A 401 21.02 20.83 0.91
CA ILE A 401 22.25 20.03 0.86
C ILE A 401 22.69 19.67 2.27
N THR A 402 22.95 18.38 2.47
CA THR A 402 23.46 17.79 3.71
C THR A 402 24.86 17.22 3.54
N THR A 403 25.16 16.70 2.34
CA THR A 403 26.45 16.14 1.96
C THR A 403 27.05 17.02 0.87
N PHE A 404 28.26 17.52 1.12
CA PHE A 404 28.98 18.43 0.25
C PHE A 404 29.98 17.64 -0.59
N ASP A 405 29.87 17.74 -1.90
CA ASP A 405 30.88 17.19 -2.82
C ASP A 405 32.00 18.21 -3.00
N MET A 406 33.21 17.82 -2.60
CA MET A 406 34.43 18.63 -2.63
C MET A 406 35.15 18.59 -3.98
N ARG A 407 34.66 17.81 -4.97
CA ARG A 407 35.21 17.82 -6.34
C ARG A 407 34.87 19.11 -7.06
N ALA A 408 35.72 19.44 -8.02
CA ALA A 408 35.42 20.44 -9.04
C ALA A 408 34.19 20.03 -9.86
N GLN A 409 33.25 20.96 -9.96
CA GLN A 409 31.94 20.78 -10.56
C GLN A 409 31.61 21.94 -11.48
N TYR A 410 30.77 21.66 -12.47
CA TYR A 410 30.23 22.70 -13.35
C TYR A 410 28.96 23.30 -12.78
N MET A 411 28.86 24.62 -12.90
CA MET A 411 27.68 25.37 -12.54
C MET A 411 27.36 26.38 -13.63
N SER A 412 26.21 26.23 -14.26
CA SER A 412 25.75 27.21 -15.25
C SER A 412 25.23 28.48 -14.60
N PHE A 413 25.39 29.58 -15.33
CA PHE A 413 24.89 30.89 -14.96
C PHE A 413 24.23 31.58 -16.14
N GLU A 414 23.33 32.51 -15.81
CA GLU A 414 22.71 33.42 -16.76
C GLU A 414 22.60 34.80 -16.12
N PHE A 415 23.18 35.81 -16.76
CA PHE A 415 23.24 37.19 -16.27
C PHE A 415 22.72 38.16 -17.31
N ASN A 416 22.01 39.19 -16.85
CA ASN A 416 21.69 40.33 -17.69
C ASN A 416 22.75 41.41 -17.46
N CYS A 417 23.33 41.92 -18.54
CA CYS A 417 24.26 43.03 -18.51
C CYS A 417 23.88 44.05 -19.58
N ARG A 418 24.45 45.25 -19.45
CA ARG A 418 24.25 46.32 -20.41
C ARG A 418 25.59 46.93 -20.78
N THR A 419 25.85 47.07 -22.06
CA THR A 419 27.07 47.68 -22.62
C THR A 419 27.02 49.21 -22.52
N SER A 420 28.13 49.89 -22.78
CA SER A 420 28.22 51.36 -22.71
C SER A 420 27.34 52.08 -23.74
N ASP A 421 27.04 51.42 -24.88
CA ASP A 421 26.11 51.86 -25.92
C ASP A 421 24.64 51.49 -25.62
N ASN A 422 24.35 51.14 -24.37
CA ASN A 422 22.99 50.88 -23.85
C ASN A 422 22.30 49.67 -24.52
N VAL A 423 23.06 48.68 -24.99
CA VAL A 423 22.51 47.42 -25.49
C VAL A 423 22.35 46.45 -24.32
N GLU A 424 21.13 45.99 -24.08
CA GLU A 424 20.87 44.94 -23.09
C GLU A 424 21.23 43.57 -23.66
N MET A 425 21.97 42.80 -22.87
CA MET A 425 22.47 41.48 -23.23
C MET A 425 22.20 40.49 -22.12
N ILE A 426 21.96 39.24 -22.53
CA ILE A 426 21.87 38.07 -21.68
C ILE A 426 23.13 37.24 -21.97
N LEU A 427 23.96 37.04 -20.94
CA LEU A 427 25.14 36.20 -20.97
C LEU A 427 24.83 34.88 -20.30
N GLU A 428 25.10 33.78 -20.99
CA GLU A 428 25.04 32.42 -20.46
C GLU A 428 26.45 31.82 -20.44
N GLY A 429 26.78 31.13 -19.36
CA GLY A 429 28.08 30.50 -19.22
C GLY A 429 28.12 29.44 -18.13
N THR A 430 29.32 28.93 -17.89
CA THR A 430 29.60 27.91 -16.88
C THR A 430 30.80 28.28 -16.03
N PHE A 431 30.64 28.13 -14.72
CA PHE A 431 31.74 28.10 -13.76
C PHE A 431 32.21 26.66 -13.60
N PHE A 432 33.51 26.46 -13.63
CA PHE A 432 34.14 25.26 -13.11
C PHE A 432 34.71 25.59 -11.73
N TRP A 433 34.10 25.08 -10.67
CA TRP A 433 34.35 25.51 -9.30
C TRP A 433 34.41 24.33 -8.32
N GLU A 434 35.12 24.49 -7.21
CA GLU A 434 35.23 23.49 -6.15
C GLU A 434 35.13 24.13 -4.76
N VAL A 435 34.60 23.38 -3.80
CA VAL A 435 34.70 23.72 -2.37
C VAL A 435 35.98 23.11 -1.84
N VAL A 436 36.91 23.95 -1.37
CA VAL A 436 38.21 23.52 -0.85
C VAL A 436 38.20 23.44 0.68
N ASP A 437 37.60 24.45 1.33
CA ASP A 437 37.58 24.60 2.78
C ASP A 437 36.13 24.79 3.28
N LEU A 438 35.57 23.70 3.83
CA LEU A 438 34.21 23.66 4.34
C LEU A 438 34.02 24.50 5.63
N PRO A 439 34.95 24.52 6.59
CA PRO A 439 34.95 25.49 7.68
C PRO A 439 34.88 26.95 7.24
N ALA A 440 35.70 27.36 6.29
CA ALA A 440 35.67 28.73 5.75
C ALA A 440 34.32 29.01 5.07
N MET A 441 33.81 28.07 4.28
CA MET A 441 32.49 28.19 3.66
C MET A 441 31.40 28.45 4.70
N MET A 442 31.30 27.64 5.76
CA MET A 442 30.26 27.82 6.79
C MET A 442 30.35 29.19 7.47
N ARG A 443 31.56 29.70 7.70
CA ARG A 443 31.77 31.00 8.38
C ARG A 443 31.30 32.19 7.55
N TYR A 444 31.49 32.13 6.23
CA TYR A 444 31.31 33.29 5.36
C TYR A 444 30.12 33.19 4.40
N THR A 445 29.59 31.99 4.15
CA THR A 445 28.46 31.80 3.24
C THR A 445 27.55 30.63 3.64
N GLY A 446 26.24 30.86 3.58
CA GLY A 446 25.23 29.82 3.66
C GLY A 446 24.72 29.35 2.28
N ASP A 447 25.20 29.96 1.20
CA ASP A 447 24.77 29.75 -0.18
C ASP A 447 25.93 30.00 -1.14
N ALA A 448 26.89 29.07 -1.14
CA ALA A 448 28.08 29.11 -1.99
C ALA A 448 27.77 29.38 -3.49
N PRO A 449 26.88 28.62 -4.16
CA PRO A 449 26.60 28.87 -5.57
C PRO A 449 25.91 30.21 -5.83
N GLY A 450 25.03 30.66 -4.92
CA GLY A 450 24.39 31.98 -5.00
C GLY A 450 25.40 33.10 -4.92
N ASP A 451 26.29 33.07 -3.91
CA ASP A 451 27.34 34.07 -3.71
C ASP A 451 28.32 34.12 -4.88
N VAL A 452 28.74 32.96 -5.40
CA VAL A 452 29.64 32.88 -6.56
C VAL A 452 29.01 33.55 -7.77
N CYS A 453 27.74 33.22 -8.08
CA CYS A 453 27.03 33.82 -9.20
C CYS A 453 26.76 35.31 -8.99
N ALA A 454 26.39 35.74 -7.78
CA ALA A 454 26.11 37.15 -7.50
C ALA A 454 27.37 38.02 -7.64
N HIS A 455 28.50 37.55 -7.11
CA HIS A 455 29.78 38.23 -7.23
C HIS A 455 30.22 38.36 -8.68
N ALA A 456 30.24 37.23 -9.41
CA ALA A 456 30.62 37.24 -10.81
C ALA A 456 29.70 38.11 -11.67
N ARG A 457 28.39 38.11 -11.39
CA ARG A 457 27.42 39.00 -12.05
C ARG A 457 27.79 40.47 -11.86
N SER A 458 28.15 40.88 -10.64
CA SER A 458 28.59 42.25 -10.37
C SER A 458 29.87 42.61 -11.16
N CYS A 459 30.85 41.71 -11.21
CA CYS A 459 32.07 41.93 -11.99
C CYS A 459 31.78 42.05 -13.49
N PHE A 460 30.94 41.16 -14.04
CA PHE A 460 30.51 41.24 -15.44
C PHE A 460 29.78 42.54 -15.76
N ILE A 461 28.82 42.94 -14.93
CA ILE A 461 28.08 44.20 -15.13
C ILE A 461 29.05 45.39 -15.15
N GLN A 462 30.03 45.43 -14.24
CA GLN A 462 31.01 46.51 -14.18
C GLN A 462 31.99 46.56 -15.37
N LEU A 463 32.39 45.40 -15.89
CA LEU A 463 33.31 45.32 -17.02
C LEU A 463 32.58 45.59 -18.34
N VAL A 464 31.42 44.96 -18.55
CA VAL A 464 30.63 45.12 -19.77
C VAL A 464 30.07 46.54 -19.90
N SER A 465 29.70 47.21 -18.81
CA SER A 465 29.19 48.59 -18.87
C SER A 465 30.20 49.62 -19.36
N LYS A 466 31.49 49.27 -19.40
CA LYS A 466 32.58 50.17 -19.85
C LYS A 466 32.93 49.97 -21.34
N VAL A 467 32.34 48.97 -21.99
CA VAL A 467 32.73 48.52 -23.32
C VAL A 467 31.49 48.58 -24.24
N THR A 468 31.69 48.92 -25.52
CA THR A 468 30.63 48.91 -26.53
C THR A 468 30.32 47.47 -26.97
N LEU A 469 29.17 47.24 -27.60
CA LEU A 469 28.81 45.91 -28.10
C LEU A 469 29.86 45.32 -29.04
N GLN A 470 30.39 46.12 -29.97
CA GLN A 470 31.39 45.66 -30.93
C GLN A 470 32.68 45.22 -30.24
N THR A 471 33.21 46.06 -29.33
CA THR A 471 34.44 45.71 -28.60
C THR A 471 34.22 44.51 -27.68
N PHE A 472 33.00 44.33 -27.14
CA PHE A 472 32.65 43.13 -26.40
C PHE A 472 32.73 41.88 -27.29
N MET A 473 32.17 41.89 -28.51
CA MET A 473 32.24 40.74 -29.42
C MET A 473 33.67 40.33 -29.76
N ASP A 474 34.56 41.31 -29.94
CA ASP A 474 35.95 41.05 -30.31
C ASP A 474 36.79 40.55 -29.10
N THR A 475 36.41 40.90 -27.87
CA THR A 475 37.24 40.69 -26.66
C THR A 475 36.53 39.97 -25.50
N PHE A 476 35.39 39.32 -25.72
CA PHE A 476 34.59 38.73 -24.63
C PHE A 476 35.36 37.70 -23.79
N ASN A 477 36.28 36.94 -24.41
CA ASN A 477 37.15 35.98 -23.70
C ASN A 477 38.13 36.68 -22.75
N ASP A 478 38.58 37.89 -23.07
CA ASP A 478 39.46 38.68 -22.21
C ASP A 478 38.68 39.28 -21.04
N ILE A 479 37.45 39.74 -21.32
CA ILE A 479 36.52 40.23 -20.29
C ILE A 479 36.18 39.12 -19.29
N ALA A 480 35.92 37.90 -19.77
CA ALA A 480 35.67 36.73 -18.91
C ALA A 480 36.87 36.39 -18.02
N ARG A 481 38.10 36.44 -18.57
CA ARG A 481 39.34 36.24 -17.80
C ARG A 481 39.59 37.36 -16.79
N ALA A 482 39.31 38.61 -17.14
CA ALA A 482 39.41 39.75 -16.24
C ALA A 482 38.39 39.66 -15.08
N ALA A 483 37.17 39.18 -15.37
CA ALA A 483 36.14 38.96 -14.35
C ALA A 483 36.53 37.88 -13.34
N HIS A 484 37.32 36.89 -13.75
CA HIS A 484 37.83 35.84 -12.87
C HIS A 484 39.05 36.29 -12.05
N SER A 485 40.03 36.94 -12.69
CA SER A 485 41.36 37.22 -12.10
C SER A 485 41.41 38.37 -11.09
N ASN A 486 40.44 39.30 -11.13
CA ASN A 486 40.49 40.48 -10.27
C ASN A 486 40.17 40.20 -8.79
N ASP A 487 39.51 39.10 -8.44
CA ASP A 487 38.88 38.93 -7.11
C ASP A 487 39.02 37.53 -6.48
N ASP A 488 40.18 36.88 -6.63
CA ASP A 488 40.47 35.58 -5.99
C ASP A 488 40.32 35.60 -4.45
N HIS A 489 40.47 36.77 -3.81
CA HIS A 489 40.30 36.90 -2.37
C HIS A 489 38.86 36.62 -1.90
N PHE A 490 37.85 37.07 -2.67
CA PHE A 490 36.44 36.89 -2.31
C PHE A 490 36.06 35.39 -2.24
N TYR A 491 36.56 34.61 -3.20
CA TYR A 491 36.30 33.18 -3.31
C TYR A 491 37.11 32.39 -2.27
N SER A 492 38.41 32.67 -2.15
CA SER A 492 39.28 31.98 -1.19
C SER A 492 38.86 32.21 0.26
N GLN A 493 38.41 33.41 0.64
CA GLN A 493 37.88 33.68 1.99
C GLN A 493 36.66 32.79 2.32
N ARG A 494 35.83 32.47 1.32
CA ARG A 494 34.67 31.57 1.45
C ARG A 494 35.03 30.08 1.29
N GLY A 495 36.32 29.75 1.18
CA GLY A 495 36.77 28.37 0.97
C GLY A 495 36.39 27.79 -0.40
N ILE A 496 36.11 28.66 -1.38
CA ILE A 496 35.71 28.29 -2.74
C ILE A 496 36.86 28.59 -3.68
N LYS A 497 37.10 27.71 -4.65
CA LYS A 497 38.05 27.95 -5.73
C LYS A 497 37.34 27.84 -7.07
N ILE A 498 37.52 28.86 -7.91
CA ILE A 498 37.07 28.85 -9.30
C ILE A 498 38.28 28.47 -10.14
N HIS A 499 38.15 27.41 -10.94
CA HIS A 499 39.19 26.96 -11.86
C HIS A 499 39.09 27.66 -13.21
N SER A 500 37.87 27.82 -13.73
CA SER A 500 37.62 28.54 -14.96
C SER A 500 36.21 29.14 -14.99
N LEU A 501 36.07 30.19 -15.79
CA LEU A 501 34.82 30.85 -16.10
C LEU A 501 34.72 30.96 -17.62
N GLU A 502 33.71 30.32 -18.19
CA GLU A 502 33.50 30.28 -19.63
C GLU A 502 32.14 30.89 -19.99
N VAL A 503 32.15 31.84 -20.93
CA VAL A 503 30.92 32.38 -21.53
C VAL A 503 30.60 31.54 -22.75
N THR A 504 29.54 30.74 -22.66
CA THR A 504 29.15 29.80 -23.72
C THR A 504 28.27 30.46 -24.78
N ARG A 505 27.47 31.45 -24.37
CA ARG A 505 26.52 32.12 -25.26
C ARG A 505 26.25 33.54 -24.78
N TYR A 506 26.04 34.44 -25.72
CA TYR A 506 25.50 35.76 -25.45
C TYR A 506 24.35 36.03 -26.42
N GLN A 507 23.36 36.80 -25.99
CA GLN A 507 22.21 37.21 -26.80
C GLN A 507 21.81 38.64 -26.44
N CYS A 508 21.34 39.43 -27.40
CA CYS A 508 20.68 40.69 -27.09
C CYS A 508 19.30 40.42 -26.49
N ALA A 509 18.94 41.12 -25.42
CA ALA A 509 17.63 40.98 -24.78
C ALA A 509 16.49 41.43 -25.72
N ASP A 510 16.75 42.42 -26.56
CA ASP A 510 15.83 42.88 -27.60
C ASP A 510 15.92 42.02 -28.87
N ALA A 511 14.78 41.49 -29.30
CA ALA A 511 14.65 40.63 -30.48
C ALA A 511 15.03 41.36 -31.77
N SER A 512 14.74 42.66 -31.88
CA SER A 512 15.06 43.44 -33.09
C SER A 512 16.58 43.61 -33.25
N THR A 513 17.27 43.92 -32.15
CA THR A 513 18.73 44.03 -32.11
C THR A 513 19.42 42.67 -32.34
N SER A 514 18.87 41.59 -31.79
CA SER A 514 19.37 40.23 -32.03
C SER A 514 19.30 39.84 -33.50
N ALA A 515 18.20 40.16 -34.20
CA ALA A 515 18.06 39.89 -35.63
C ALA A 515 19.05 40.68 -36.48
N ILE A 516 19.33 41.94 -36.10
CA ILE A 516 20.35 42.76 -36.76
C ILE A 516 21.75 42.15 -36.57
N LEU A 517 22.08 41.69 -35.36
CA LEU A 517 23.35 41.02 -35.11
C LEU A 517 23.50 39.72 -35.91
N GLU A 518 22.46 38.89 -35.98
CA GLU A 518 22.47 37.68 -36.80
C GLU A 518 22.70 38.01 -38.27
N ALA A 519 22.07 39.07 -38.79
CA ALA A 519 22.28 39.55 -40.14
C ALA A 519 23.73 40.02 -40.37
N ILE A 520 24.33 40.75 -39.40
CA ILE A 520 25.73 41.19 -39.45
C ILE A 520 26.68 39.98 -39.45
N ILE A 521 26.44 38.98 -38.60
CA ILE A 521 27.25 37.75 -38.54
C ILE A 521 27.14 36.98 -39.87
N GLN A 522 25.94 36.87 -40.42
CA GLN A 522 25.71 36.20 -41.70
C GLN A 522 26.38 36.96 -42.86
N GLU A 523 26.31 38.29 -42.86
CA GLU A 523 26.94 39.15 -43.87
C GLU A 523 28.47 39.08 -43.78
N THR A 524 29.03 39.09 -42.58
CA THR A 524 30.47 38.93 -42.34
C THR A 524 30.95 37.55 -42.80
N THR A 525 30.19 36.49 -42.52
CA THR A 525 30.49 35.13 -42.99
C THR A 525 30.44 35.04 -44.51
N ASN A 526 29.40 35.63 -45.12
CA ASN A 526 29.27 35.68 -46.57
C ASN A 526 30.41 36.49 -47.21
N ARG A 527 30.83 37.59 -46.59
CA ARG A 527 31.98 38.38 -47.03
C ARG A 527 33.27 37.59 -46.94
N MET A 528 33.50 36.86 -45.84
CA MET A 528 34.67 36.02 -45.65
C MET A 528 34.73 34.90 -46.68
N ASN A 529 33.60 34.23 -46.95
CA ASN A 529 33.51 33.22 -48.00
C ASN A 529 33.80 33.81 -49.38
N ARG A 530 33.27 35.00 -49.69
CA ARG A 530 33.59 35.71 -50.94
C ARG A 530 35.08 36.05 -51.04
N LEU A 531 35.69 36.53 -49.96
CA LEU A 531 37.10 36.86 -49.91
C LEU A 531 37.97 35.61 -50.09
N SER A 532 37.64 34.51 -49.42
CA SER A 532 38.35 33.23 -49.54
C SER A 532 38.20 32.61 -50.94
N CYS A 533 37.02 32.72 -51.56
CA CYS A 533 36.84 32.34 -52.97
C CYS A 533 37.72 33.21 -53.88
N GLN A 534 37.77 34.52 -53.66
CA GLN A 534 38.59 35.43 -54.44
C GLN A 534 40.10 35.16 -54.25
N GLU A 535 40.54 34.85 -53.04
CA GLU A 535 41.92 34.42 -52.75
C GLU A 535 42.24 33.13 -53.48
N SER A 536 41.34 32.15 -53.45
CA SER A 536 41.51 30.88 -54.18
C SER A 536 41.59 31.10 -55.69
N GLU A 537 40.76 31.98 -56.25
CA GLU A 537 40.79 32.36 -57.67
C GLU A 537 42.12 33.04 -58.03
N ASN A 538 42.60 33.95 -57.18
CA ASN A 538 43.88 34.62 -57.35
C ASN A 538 45.07 33.64 -57.27
N GLU A 539 45.02 32.68 -56.35
CA GLU A 539 46.03 31.63 -56.23
C GLU A 539 46.08 30.76 -57.49
N VAL A 540 44.92 30.34 -58.02
CA VAL A 540 44.83 29.59 -59.27
C VAL A 540 45.35 30.41 -60.44
N ALA A 541 45.00 31.69 -60.53
CA ALA A 541 45.49 32.59 -61.58
C ALA A 541 47.02 32.76 -61.52
N LEU A 542 47.58 32.95 -60.32
CA LEU A 542 49.02 33.03 -60.10
C LEU A 542 49.74 31.73 -60.45
N ALA A 543 49.18 30.58 -60.06
CA ALA A 543 49.72 29.27 -60.41
C ALA A 543 49.71 29.05 -61.93
N LYS A 544 48.64 29.47 -62.62
CA LYS A 544 48.55 29.41 -64.08
C LYS A 544 49.59 30.29 -64.77
N LEU A 545 49.78 31.53 -64.30
CA LEU A 545 50.81 32.43 -64.83
C LEU A 545 52.22 31.86 -64.61
N ARG A 546 52.49 31.28 -63.45
CA ARG A 546 53.77 30.60 -63.18
C ARG A 546 53.99 29.44 -64.15
N GLY A 547 52.97 28.60 -64.34
CA GLY A 547 53.03 27.50 -65.32
C GLY A 547 53.30 28.01 -66.74
N MET A 548 52.68 29.12 -67.16
CA MET A 548 52.93 29.74 -68.46
C MET A 548 54.37 30.27 -68.59
N VAL A 549 54.91 30.91 -67.55
CA VAL A 549 56.31 31.39 -67.55
C VAL A 549 57.30 30.23 -67.60
N GLU A 550 57.05 29.16 -66.87
CA GLU A 550 57.88 27.95 -66.91
C GLU A 550 57.81 27.27 -68.27
N GLN A 551 56.64 27.20 -68.88
CA GLN A 551 56.47 26.66 -70.24
C GLN A 551 57.22 27.51 -71.29
N GLU A 552 57.13 28.84 -71.20
CA GLU A 552 57.88 29.75 -72.08
C GLU A 552 59.40 29.60 -71.88
N ARG A 553 59.88 29.46 -70.64
CA ARG A 553 61.30 29.18 -70.35
C ARG A 553 61.76 27.87 -70.95
N ALA A 554 61.02 26.78 -70.74
CA ALA A 554 61.33 25.48 -71.30
C ALA A 554 61.30 25.52 -72.84
N THR A 555 60.39 26.29 -73.44
CA THR A 555 60.35 26.50 -74.89
C THR A 555 61.59 27.25 -75.37
N GLY A 556 62.03 28.28 -74.65
CA GLY A 556 63.29 28.98 -74.90
C GLY A 556 64.50 28.04 -74.86
N GLU A 557 64.60 27.20 -73.82
CA GLU A 557 65.70 26.22 -73.70
C GLU A 557 65.70 25.21 -74.86
N VAL A 558 64.54 24.73 -75.30
CA VAL A 558 64.43 23.84 -76.46
C VAL A 558 64.88 24.56 -77.74
N LEU A 559 64.53 25.84 -77.91
CA LEU A 559 64.97 26.64 -79.06
C LEU A 559 66.49 26.84 -79.07
N ASP A 560 67.10 27.07 -77.90
CA ASP A 560 68.55 27.19 -77.78
C ASP A 560 69.25 25.88 -78.16
N ILE A 561 68.75 24.74 -77.68
CA ILE A 561 69.25 23.41 -78.08
C ILE A 561 69.10 23.20 -79.60
N GLN A 562 67.97 23.61 -80.19
CA GLN A 562 67.77 23.53 -81.64
C GLN A 562 68.77 24.42 -82.39
N HIS A 563 69.07 25.61 -81.86
CA HIS A 563 70.05 26.51 -82.46
C HIS A 563 71.47 25.94 -82.38
N GLU A 564 71.86 25.38 -81.23
CA GLU A 564 73.13 24.69 -81.06
C GLU A 564 73.26 23.49 -82.00
N HIS A 565 72.22 22.66 -82.09
CA HIS A 565 72.20 21.53 -83.01
C HIS A 565 72.31 21.99 -84.46
N ALA A 566 71.58 23.04 -84.85
CA ALA A 566 71.65 23.63 -86.19
C ALA A 566 73.05 24.18 -86.52
N GLN A 567 73.71 24.84 -85.56
CA GLN A 567 75.09 25.29 -85.71
C GLN A 567 76.08 24.11 -85.79
N ALA A 568 75.88 23.07 -84.97
CA ALA A 568 76.73 21.89 -84.99
C ALA A 568 76.59 21.12 -86.32
N THR A 569 75.38 20.96 -86.85
CA THR A 569 75.16 20.37 -88.17
C THR A 569 75.81 21.21 -89.27
N ALA A 570 75.65 22.53 -89.25
CA ALA A 570 76.28 23.41 -90.23
C ALA A 570 77.82 23.35 -90.17
N ARG A 571 78.39 23.26 -88.96
CA ARG A 571 79.85 23.06 -88.78
C ARG A 571 80.30 21.70 -89.29
N ALA A 572 79.58 20.63 -88.96
CA ALA A 572 79.90 19.27 -89.39
C ALA A 572 79.85 19.14 -90.93
N GLU A 573 78.83 19.72 -91.57
CA GLU A 573 78.74 19.83 -93.03
C GLU A 573 79.90 20.62 -93.62
N GLY A 574 80.25 21.76 -93.02
CA GLY A 574 81.41 22.58 -93.42
C GLY A 574 82.74 21.82 -93.30
N THR A 575 82.95 21.07 -92.22
CA THR A 575 84.16 20.26 -92.04
C THR A 575 84.22 19.08 -93.00
N ALA A 576 83.09 18.39 -93.22
CA ALA A 576 83.01 17.31 -94.19
C ALA A 576 83.29 17.82 -95.62
N GLU A 577 82.85 19.03 -95.93
CA GLU A 577 83.13 19.66 -97.21
C GLU A 577 84.60 20.06 -97.37
N ALA A 578 85.21 20.60 -96.32
CA ALA A 578 86.64 20.90 -96.31
C ALA A 578 87.48 19.62 -96.49
N GLU A 579 87.12 18.53 -95.82
CA GLU A 579 87.76 17.23 -95.99
C GLU A 579 87.59 16.68 -97.41
N ARG A 580 86.40 16.81 -98.02
CA ARG A 580 86.18 16.46 -99.43
C ARG A 580 87.10 17.26 -100.36
N CYS A 581 87.23 18.56 -100.14
CA CYS A 581 88.12 19.43 -100.91
C CYS A 581 89.59 18.98 -100.76
N VAL A 582 90.05 18.73 -99.53
CA VAL A 582 91.43 18.27 -99.26
C VAL A 582 91.69 16.91 -99.91
N ALA A 583 90.78 15.95 -99.76
CA ALA A 583 90.88 14.62 -100.36
C ALA A 583 90.94 14.71 -101.90
N PHE A 584 90.14 15.58 -102.53
CA PHE A 584 90.19 15.83 -103.96
C PHE A 584 91.55 16.43 -104.39
N LEU A 585 92.02 17.48 -103.71
CA LEU A 585 93.31 18.10 -104.01
C LEU A 585 94.47 17.11 -103.87
N ASP A 586 94.43 16.23 -102.87
CA ASP A 586 95.42 15.17 -102.69
C ASP A 586 95.30 14.03 -103.73
N ALA A 587 94.10 13.73 -104.21
CA ALA A 587 93.89 12.77 -105.30
C ALA A 587 94.41 13.31 -106.64
N VAL A 588 94.17 14.59 -106.94
CA VAL A 588 94.67 15.28 -108.14
C VAL A 588 96.19 15.42 -108.13
N ARG A 589 96.80 15.65 -106.96
CA ARG A 589 98.27 15.60 -106.83
C ARG A 589 98.86 14.22 -107.11
N ARG A 590 98.17 13.15 -106.71
CA ARG A 590 98.62 11.76 -106.90
C ARG A 590 98.44 11.24 -108.32
N SER A 591 97.50 11.77 -109.10
CA SER A 591 97.23 11.32 -110.47
C SER A 591 98.24 11.79 -111.53
N GLY A 592 99.19 12.67 -111.16
CA GLY A 592 100.29 13.09 -112.05
C GLY A 592 99.88 13.96 -113.23
N VAL A 593 98.64 14.46 -113.27
CA VAL A 593 98.07 15.27 -114.35
C VAL A 593 98.53 16.74 -114.31
N LEU A 594 99.13 17.20 -113.19
CA LEU A 594 99.63 18.56 -113.02
C LEU A 594 101.16 18.59 -112.76
N PRO A 595 101.93 19.49 -113.40
CA PRO A 595 103.39 19.55 -113.25
C PRO A 595 103.85 19.93 -111.84
N ALA A 596 104.99 19.37 -111.44
CA ALA A 596 105.54 19.47 -110.09
C ALA A 596 105.86 20.91 -109.64
N ALA A 597 105.42 21.22 -108.41
CA ALA A 597 105.95 22.25 -107.50
C ALA A 597 106.12 23.69 -108.06
N GLY A 598 105.02 24.45 -108.05
CA GLY A 598 105.00 25.92 -108.17
C GLY A 598 103.68 26.50 -107.62
N LYS A 599 103.63 27.80 -107.29
CA LYS A 599 102.39 28.49 -106.84
C LYS A 599 101.23 28.29 -107.82
N ASP A 600 101.55 28.21 -109.11
CA ASP A 600 100.60 28.05 -110.22
C ASP A 600 99.84 26.70 -110.21
N GLY A 601 100.41 25.65 -109.61
CA GLY A 601 99.78 24.33 -109.55
C GLY A 601 98.64 24.22 -108.54
N ARG A 602 98.55 25.14 -107.56
CA ARG A 602 97.43 25.21 -106.61
C ARG A 602 96.23 25.95 -107.20
N ASP A 603 96.49 27.05 -107.92
CA ASP A 603 95.46 27.89 -108.50
C ASP A 603 94.67 27.15 -109.59
N VAL A 604 95.35 26.36 -110.43
CA VAL A 604 94.70 25.52 -111.45
C VAL A 604 93.85 24.40 -110.84
N ALA A 605 94.29 23.80 -109.74
CA ALA A 605 93.54 22.76 -109.04
C ALA A 605 92.28 23.32 -108.35
N GLU A 606 92.35 24.54 -107.78
CA GLU A 606 91.20 25.26 -107.24
C GLU A 606 90.19 25.66 -108.33
N GLU A 607 90.66 26.06 -109.51
CA GLU A 607 89.79 26.42 -110.64
C GLU A 607 89.07 25.20 -111.22
N PHE A 608 89.74 24.05 -111.29
CA PHE A 608 89.13 22.78 -111.73
C PHE A 608 88.07 22.28 -110.74
N TRP A 609 88.33 22.39 -109.42
CA TRP A 609 87.33 22.08 -108.39
C TRP A 609 86.12 23.02 -108.47
N LYS A 610 86.34 24.33 -108.68
CA LYS A 610 85.26 25.32 -108.87
C LYS A 610 84.41 25.01 -110.11
N LEU A 611 85.01 24.55 -111.21
CA LEU A 611 84.28 24.15 -112.42
C LEU A 611 83.43 22.88 -112.21
N LEU A 612 83.98 21.88 -111.53
CA LEU A 612 83.23 20.65 -111.18
C LEU A 612 82.05 20.96 -110.25
N ARG A 613 82.27 21.79 -109.22
CA ARG A 613 81.22 22.28 -108.32
C ARG A 613 80.14 23.08 -109.04
N LYS A 614 80.51 23.94 -110.00
CA LYS A 614 79.54 24.65 -110.84
C LYS A 614 78.71 23.67 -111.66
N ASN A 615 79.31 22.61 -112.20
CA ASN A 615 78.59 21.61 -112.99
C ASN A 615 77.67 20.74 -112.09
N GLU A 616 78.13 20.32 -110.91
CA GLU A 616 77.30 19.63 -109.92
C GLU A 616 76.15 20.51 -109.42
N ALA A 617 76.40 21.78 -109.12
CA ALA A 617 75.36 22.73 -108.73
C ALA A 617 74.34 22.97 -109.86
N LEU A 618 74.80 23.11 -111.11
CA LEU A 618 73.91 23.20 -112.28
C LEU A 618 73.10 21.92 -112.49
N THR A 619 73.69 20.75 -112.23
CA THR A 619 73.00 19.45 -112.34
C THR A 619 71.97 19.27 -111.23
N ALA A 620 72.26 19.68 -110.00
CA ALA A 620 71.33 19.64 -108.87
C ALA A 620 70.18 20.65 -109.03
N VAL A 621 70.44 21.84 -109.58
CA VAL A 621 69.39 22.82 -109.95
C VAL A 621 68.51 22.30 -111.09
N ALA A 622 69.09 21.63 -112.08
CA ALA A 622 68.33 20.99 -113.17
C ALA A 622 67.45 19.81 -112.69
N GLN A 623 67.75 19.21 -111.53
CA GLN A 623 66.99 18.11 -110.91
C GLN A 623 65.89 18.60 -109.93
N GLY A 624 65.72 19.92 -109.75
CA GLY A 624 64.46 20.52 -109.28
C GLY A 624 64.24 20.63 -107.77
N SER A 625 65.21 20.34 -106.90
CA SER A 625 65.01 20.39 -105.44
C SER A 625 66.02 21.24 -104.65
N ALA A 626 66.88 22.03 -105.32
CA ALA A 626 67.88 22.87 -104.67
C ALA A 626 67.55 24.38 -104.73
N HIS A 627 67.58 25.06 -103.59
CA HIS A 627 67.56 26.52 -103.50
C HIS A 627 68.98 27.07 -103.59
N VAL A 628 69.26 27.94 -104.57
CA VAL A 628 70.56 28.62 -104.70
C VAL A 628 70.42 30.08 -104.31
N TYR A 629 71.21 30.52 -103.33
CA TYR A 629 71.31 31.91 -102.91
C TYR A 629 72.37 32.63 -103.76
N PHE A 630 71.97 33.67 -104.50
CA PHE A 630 72.89 34.55 -105.22
C PHE A 630 73.22 35.77 -104.37
N THR A 631 74.47 36.24 -104.41
CA THR A 631 74.79 37.56 -103.86
C THR A 631 74.37 38.66 -104.85
N PRO A 632 74.02 39.88 -104.40
CA PRO A 632 73.56 40.94 -105.30
C PRO A 632 74.54 41.32 -106.42
N GLN A 633 75.83 41.01 -106.26
CA GLN A 633 76.87 41.26 -107.26
C GLN A 633 76.87 40.22 -108.40
N ASP A 634 76.31 39.03 -108.15
CA ASP A 634 76.29 37.89 -109.08
C ASP A 634 75.01 37.82 -109.93
N ALA A 635 74.04 38.72 -109.70
CA ALA A 635 72.74 38.74 -110.38
C ALA A 635 72.54 40.04 -111.18
N HIS A 636 72.93 40.04 -112.46
CA HIS A 636 72.60 41.12 -113.39
C HIS A 636 71.16 40.92 -113.92
N LEU A 637 70.16 41.33 -113.13
CA LEU A 637 68.74 41.23 -113.51
C LEU A 637 68.26 42.51 -114.20
N THR A 638 68.01 42.44 -115.51
CA THR A 638 67.28 43.47 -116.26
C THR A 638 65.83 43.05 -116.42
N ILE A 639 64.90 43.83 -115.88
CA ILE A 639 63.45 43.59 -116.00
C ILE A 639 62.95 44.32 -117.25
N GLU A 640 62.51 43.56 -118.26
CA GLU A 640 61.84 44.07 -119.45
C GLU A 640 60.32 43.98 -119.22
N ASN A 641 59.64 45.13 -119.22
CA ASN A 641 58.19 45.20 -118.98
C ASN A 641 57.45 44.99 -120.31
N ARG A 642 56.84 43.82 -120.51
CA ARG A 642 55.90 43.60 -121.62
C ARG A 642 54.51 44.01 -121.16
N SER A 643 53.99 45.06 -121.80
CA SER A 643 52.56 45.37 -121.85
C SER A 643 51.75 44.21 -122.43
#